data_AF-E0I5D4-F1
#
_entry.id   AF-E0I5D4-F1
#
_cell.length_a   1.000
_cell.length_b   1.000
_cell.length_c   1.000
_cell.angle_alpha   90.00
_cell.angle_beta   90.00
_cell.angle_gamma   90.00
#
_symmetry.space_group_name_H-M   'P 1'
#
loop_
_entity.id
_entity.type
_entity.pdbx_description
1 polymer ?
#
loop_
_entity_poly.entity_id
_entity_poly.type
_entity_poly.pdbx_seq_one_letter_code
_entity_poly.pdbx_strand_id
1 'polypeptide(L)'
;MGEFTMQKGYVHFMQQSNNATALLKHAFHFDLQHIDLEEAYTLQIGLREYPLKRHDSDSIRQTRSNQPFYRFVPDDHLTHYTDELELSADLVALMSITKKVVVDGQELDLPVAMSVHIPETSFRMMQHSASNQGSNGMLHPKLVQYGLDSMQLSAVNEPIHPAQLLVQAFSFKEARETAIALLYQHPGLLHLDGNSEYPAWVHEHLLNQNPYLQDLALTIYKLKEDWSEWKKVVDENGEPYKDPDDESKFLYTRTLHPAVKAALNGPLSWALKKAQDAKQLEGQMWEAHYGVTSDSYNAEAEHISQSKPAPLQAGEQKDASVRWGVKGPKTSWGISVGDPVFDEEKKVLNVTGYNRLARHLSAYVEFLNPNGERIELSDEQWNQVLHSTLRSILPAEFFDQFEPRKETRFVGTVGPVTTVCGLPIGMLMPDPTHFQLPVLDTHISTVRILWGGLGFNIGDVMNDPEIRIALVGALLTIIIDVIVPISIFIIGSSAVTNKIVKEIMKDEKTVADIIKIGILIATGKILYDIAHDRNVINAVAPWIGFVLPKLLITKLGPYLLEKLGESALGKLLGRILPGADLAMNVFNGLTTAAQLLETTIACLSTQSIYKTDFTRTIDLKINLTPDPSTHKFPDLATSYRIAVMYDTNVTTPAVEQKYDLTGPTRSDPFTVTFKDVPAAGKLKIYVFFYAKNGWLAGQGESGGWMEAKGTDGPLLTTNIQIRTHAVPLTVDSIYEHKQKIAYREGIPVWEATAQAPKQTIKNASADPEHAIDVQNGHITTTQKPAMVGYSWKATGLHLPADRPDAPVSDQAMYTVQNLSTLQEPSRSHWHPEVGFSQPSGIVYDVASPEDKSGRNFYIDSSNGTYDGYNNPQGGFHLRKLELKHDEKPKTDGKQSWGRFISPLDRFVVHPQGYVIGINYTINKLEILQLPGAPSDDEHATFAVPASGEGFREGLINGPRGIGTSLDGRIMILESINNRVQAFDIHGNPVKSFGQESKERSWFPLVDPGAKTNYLDLAMEAKGYIYVLSYTGEGADPNDYRLDIYKPDGSFLVRTKGVAASKITVDLIRNVFALNYETIYAPSGRPEPSISLWIPPAPKPS
;
A
#
# COMPACT_ATOMS: atom_id res chain seq x y z
N MET A 1 39.06 7.88 -30.87
CA MET A 1 40.53 7.67 -30.77
C MET A 1 41.00 8.33 -29.49
N GLY A 2 41.57 7.53 -28.60
CA GLY A 2 42.00 7.94 -27.27
C GLY A 2 42.19 6.69 -26.42
N GLU A 3 43.35 6.07 -26.57
CA GLU A 3 43.81 4.89 -25.83
C GLU A 3 43.81 5.16 -24.32
N PHE A 4 43.32 4.22 -23.52
CA PHE A 4 43.56 4.18 -22.08
C PHE A 4 44.35 2.92 -21.73
N THR A 5 45.55 3.16 -21.21
CA THR A 5 46.60 2.21 -20.86
C THR A 5 46.28 1.53 -19.52
N MET A 6 46.42 0.20 -19.45
CA MET A 6 46.37 -0.57 -18.19
C MET A 6 47.59 -0.23 -17.32
N GLN A 7 47.36 0.30 -16.11
CA GLN A 7 48.39 0.44 -15.07
C GLN A 7 48.44 -0.81 -14.17
N LYS A 8 49.67 -1.33 -14.04
CA LYS A 8 50.09 -2.40 -13.12
C LYS A 8 49.81 -2.05 -11.66
N GLY A 9 49.12 -2.95 -10.96
CA GLY A 9 48.93 -2.90 -9.51
C GLY A 9 48.95 -4.31 -8.90
N TYR A 10 50.08 -5.01 -9.05
CA TYR A 10 50.35 -6.31 -8.40
C TYR A 10 51.83 -6.41 -8.00
N VAL A 11 52.38 -5.40 -7.32
CA VAL A 11 53.70 -5.49 -6.64
C VAL A 11 53.74 -4.54 -5.43
N HIS A 12 52.95 -4.81 -4.38
CA HIS A 12 53.23 -4.21 -3.06
C HIS A 12 52.58 -4.97 -1.90
N PHE A 13 53.03 -6.19 -1.63
CA PHE A 13 52.97 -6.82 -0.30
C PHE A 13 54.14 -7.81 -0.13
N MET A 14 55.35 -7.35 -0.49
CA MET A 14 56.62 -8.02 -0.19
C MET A 14 57.58 -6.99 0.39
N GLN A 15 57.19 -6.38 1.52
CA GLN A 15 58.12 -5.63 2.36
C GLN A 15 57.54 -5.39 3.77
N GLN A 16 57.45 -6.45 4.59
CA GLN A 16 57.59 -6.32 6.05
C GLN A 16 58.34 -7.52 6.65
N SER A 17 59.37 -7.18 7.44
CA SER A 17 60.21 -8.00 8.32
C SER A 17 61.32 -8.88 7.70
N ASN A 18 62.54 -8.32 7.68
CA ASN A 18 63.77 -9.10 7.84
C ASN A 18 63.90 -9.53 9.31
N ASN A 19 63.18 -10.58 9.70
CA ASN A 19 63.57 -11.40 10.85
C ASN A 19 63.91 -12.78 10.28
N ALA A 20 65.20 -13.11 10.18
CA ALA A 20 65.60 -14.48 9.85
C ALA A 20 65.07 -15.39 10.96
N THR A 21 64.08 -16.21 10.65
CA THR A 21 63.51 -17.16 11.61
C THR A 21 64.57 -18.18 11.99
N ALA A 22 64.63 -18.52 13.27
CA ALA A 22 65.64 -19.45 13.78
C ALA A 22 65.47 -20.82 13.13
N LEU A 23 66.57 -21.44 12.69
CA LEU A 23 66.56 -22.83 12.23
C LEU A 23 66.67 -23.77 13.43
N LEU A 24 65.77 -24.75 13.50
CA LEU A 24 65.75 -25.79 14.51
C LEU A 24 66.06 -27.13 13.87
N LYS A 25 66.70 -28.01 14.63
CA LYS A 25 67.01 -29.37 14.19
C LYS A 25 65.88 -30.32 14.54
N HIS A 26 65.38 -31.06 13.56
CA HIS A 26 64.29 -32.01 13.70
C HIS A 26 64.72 -33.40 13.22
N ALA A 27 64.47 -34.42 14.03
CA ALA A 27 64.55 -35.81 13.62
C ALA A 27 63.13 -36.39 13.55
N PHE A 28 62.74 -36.93 12.39
CA PHE A 28 61.45 -37.56 12.20
C PHE A 28 61.59 -39.08 12.16
N HIS A 29 60.62 -39.76 12.75
CA HIS A 29 60.55 -41.21 12.84
C HIS A 29 59.20 -41.68 12.29
N PHE A 30 59.19 -42.82 11.59
CA PHE A 30 58.05 -43.25 10.79
C PHE A 30 57.69 -44.72 11.03
N ASP A 31 56.39 -45.00 11.05
CA ASP A 31 55.82 -46.33 10.90
C ASP A 31 55.24 -46.50 9.48
N LEU A 32 55.97 -47.29 8.68
CA LEU A 32 55.64 -47.58 7.29
C LEU A 32 55.25 -49.06 7.10
N GLN A 33 54.82 -49.77 8.14
CA GLN A 33 54.45 -51.20 8.06
C GLN A 33 53.34 -51.52 7.03
N HIS A 34 52.58 -50.51 6.59
CA HIS A 34 51.54 -50.65 5.56
C HIS A 34 52.10 -50.82 4.14
N ILE A 35 53.39 -50.54 3.92
CA ILE A 35 54.09 -50.63 2.63
C ILE A 35 55.36 -51.50 2.75
N ASP A 36 56.08 -51.70 1.65
CA ASP A 36 57.28 -52.57 1.64
C ASP A 36 58.47 -51.89 2.33
N LEU A 37 58.97 -52.49 3.40
CA LEU A 37 60.03 -51.90 4.22
C LEU A 37 61.44 -52.02 3.61
N GLU A 38 61.60 -52.76 2.52
CA GLU A 38 62.90 -52.94 1.85
C GLU A 38 63.11 -51.96 0.68
N GLU A 39 62.08 -51.18 0.30
CA GLU A 39 62.17 -50.15 -0.75
C GLU A 39 62.88 -48.86 -0.28
N ALA A 40 63.43 -48.11 -1.24
CA ALA A 40 64.03 -46.80 -0.98
C ALA A 40 62.98 -45.69 -1.04
N TYR A 41 62.83 -44.97 0.08
CA TYR A 41 61.88 -43.87 0.22
C TYR A 41 62.57 -42.52 0.47
N THR A 42 61.93 -41.45 -0.01
CA THR A 42 62.39 -40.07 0.16
C THR A 42 61.33 -39.25 0.87
N LEU A 43 61.72 -38.51 1.91
CA LEU A 43 60.88 -37.48 2.51
C LEU A 43 61.02 -36.17 1.73
N GLN A 44 59.91 -35.66 1.23
CA GLN A 44 59.80 -34.33 0.65
C GLN A 44 59.15 -33.37 1.65
N ILE A 45 59.84 -32.27 1.96
CA ILE A 45 59.32 -31.17 2.79
C ILE A 45 59.91 -29.84 2.32
N GLY A 46 59.07 -28.83 2.06
CA GLY A 46 59.54 -27.48 1.69
C GLY A 46 60.42 -27.44 0.43
N LEU A 47 60.07 -28.21 -0.60
CA LEU A 47 60.84 -28.37 -1.86
C LEU A 47 62.23 -29.03 -1.70
N ARG A 48 62.51 -29.65 -0.55
CA ARG A 48 63.74 -30.40 -0.31
C ARG A 48 63.46 -31.89 -0.17
N GLU A 49 64.43 -32.70 -0.60
CA GLU A 49 64.36 -34.16 -0.58
C GLU A 49 65.38 -34.72 0.43
N TYR A 50 64.93 -35.64 1.27
CA TYR A 50 65.74 -36.29 2.29
C TYR A 50 65.57 -37.80 2.23
N PRO A 51 66.64 -38.59 2.01
CA PRO A 51 66.53 -40.05 1.97
C PRO A 51 66.15 -40.59 3.36
N LEU A 52 65.19 -41.52 3.40
CA LEU A 52 64.82 -42.23 4.63
C LEU A 52 65.80 -43.38 4.89
N LYS A 53 66.18 -43.57 6.15
CA LYS A 53 67.00 -44.70 6.60
C LYS A 53 66.15 -45.66 7.41
N ARG A 54 66.35 -46.96 7.21
CA ARG A 54 65.71 -47.98 8.03
C ARG A 54 66.30 -48.00 9.43
N HIS A 55 65.45 -48.21 10.42
CA HIS A 55 65.87 -48.43 11.79
C HIS A 55 66.51 -49.82 11.96
N ASP A 56 67.57 -49.85 12.76
CA ASP A 56 68.26 -51.04 13.27
C ASP A 56 68.27 -51.02 14.80
N SER A 57 68.76 -52.08 15.43
CA SER A 57 68.77 -52.17 16.89
C SER A 57 69.58 -51.06 17.57
N ASP A 58 70.57 -50.48 16.90
CA ASP A 58 71.40 -49.39 17.44
C ASP A 58 70.67 -48.04 17.39
N SER A 59 70.10 -47.69 16.24
CA SER A 59 69.31 -46.47 16.06
C SER A 59 68.04 -46.48 16.92
N ILE A 60 67.37 -47.62 17.09
CA ILE A 60 66.22 -47.76 18.02
C ILE A 60 66.65 -47.47 19.47
N ARG A 61 67.78 -48.05 19.91
CA ARG A 61 68.32 -47.78 21.26
C ARG A 61 68.66 -46.31 21.45
N GLN A 62 69.27 -45.68 20.44
CA GLN A 62 69.63 -44.26 20.48
C GLN A 62 68.40 -43.36 20.55
N THR A 63 67.38 -43.61 19.72
CA THR A 63 66.10 -42.86 19.74
C THR A 63 65.42 -42.96 21.11
N ARG A 64 65.36 -44.15 21.72
CA ARG A 64 64.75 -44.37 23.05
C ARG A 64 65.52 -43.73 24.20
N SER A 65 66.84 -43.61 24.06
CA SER A 65 67.68 -42.91 25.03
C SER A 65 67.39 -41.40 25.02
N ASN A 66 67.24 -40.83 23.83
CA ASN A 66 67.14 -39.38 23.63
C ASN A 66 65.70 -38.84 23.76
N GLN A 67 64.68 -39.65 23.45
CA GLN A 67 63.28 -39.22 23.40
C GLN A 67 62.37 -40.20 24.18
N PRO A 68 61.91 -39.82 25.39
CA PRO A 68 61.16 -40.69 26.29
C PRO A 68 59.88 -41.33 25.71
N PHE A 69 59.17 -40.66 24.79
CA PHE A 69 57.96 -41.22 24.16
C PHE A 69 58.22 -42.57 23.45
N TYR A 70 59.38 -42.73 22.80
CA TYR A 70 59.69 -43.90 21.99
C TYR A 70 60.00 -45.16 22.81
N ARG A 71 60.11 -45.03 24.14
CA ARG A 71 60.22 -46.19 25.04
C ARG A 71 58.92 -47.00 25.10
N PHE A 72 57.80 -46.37 24.73
CA PHE A 72 56.46 -46.99 24.72
C PHE A 72 56.06 -47.51 23.33
N VAL A 73 56.79 -47.14 22.27
CA VAL A 73 56.55 -47.61 20.90
C VAL A 73 57.28 -48.95 20.70
N PRO A 74 56.60 -50.04 20.31
CA PRO A 74 57.25 -51.34 20.06
C PRO A 74 58.28 -51.29 18.91
N ASP A 75 59.28 -52.17 18.94
CA ASP A 75 60.44 -52.16 18.01
C ASP A 75 60.02 -52.25 16.54
N ASP A 76 58.99 -53.04 16.25
CA ASP A 76 58.48 -53.27 14.90
C ASP A 76 57.82 -52.03 14.29
N HIS A 77 57.30 -51.10 15.09
CA HIS A 77 56.68 -49.85 14.63
C HIS A 77 57.70 -48.73 14.34
N LEU A 78 58.95 -48.87 14.78
CA LEU A 78 60.05 -47.94 14.44
C LEU A 78 60.70 -48.39 13.14
N THR A 79 60.11 -48.04 12.00
CA THR A 79 60.55 -48.58 10.69
C THR A 79 61.63 -47.74 10.03
N HIS A 80 61.44 -46.42 9.93
CA HIS A 80 62.32 -45.51 9.20
C HIS A 80 62.54 -44.20 9.96
N TYR A 81 63.63 -43.51 9.67
CA TYR A 81 63.95 -42.19 10.24
C TYR A 81 64.73 -41.31 9.26
N THR A 82 64.78 -40.01 9.56
CA THR A 82 65.66 -39.03 8.90
C THR A 82 66.84 -38.67 9.78
N ASP A 83 67.96 -38.30 9.18
CA ASP A 83 69.00 -37.53 9.89
C ASP A 83 68.42 -36.17 10.38
N GLU A 84 69.12 -35.48 11.28
CA GLU A 84 68.67 -34.17 11.79
C GLU A 84 68.53 -33.16 10.64
N LEU A 85 67.30 -32.69 10.43
CA LEU A 85 66.92 -31.71 9.40
C LEU A 85 66.87 -30.31 10.01
N GLU A 86 67.46 -29.32 9.34
CA GLU A 86 67.31 -27.92 9.72
C GLU A 86 66.08 -27.30 9.05
N LEU A 87 65.04 -27.06 9.84
CA LEU A 87 63.78 -26.46 9.41
C LEU A 87 63.57 -25.12 10.12
N SER A 88 62.84 -24.20 9.48
CA SER A 88 62.47 -22.93 10.12
C SER A 88 61.58 -23.17 11.33
N ALA A 89 61.80 -22.44 12.42
CA ALA A 89 61.07 -22.59 13.69
C ALA A 89 59.57 -22.30 13.59
N ASP A 90 59.11 -21.71 12.49
CA ASP A 90 57.71 -21.38 12.19
C ASP A 90 57.16 -22.14 10.98
N LEU A 91 57.89 -23.14 10.46
CA LEU A 91 57.50 -23.84 9.25
C LEU A 91 56.30 -24.75 9.51
N VAL A 92 55.13 -24.40 8.97
CA VAL A 92 54.05 -25.36 8.74
C VAL A 92 54.15 -25.86 7.30
N ALA A 93 54.39 -27.16 7.12
CA ALA A 93 54.62 -27.72 5.79
C ALA A 93 54.01 -29.11 5.64
N LEU A 94 53.56 -29.42 4.43
CA LEU A 94 53.19 -30.77 4.06
C LEU A 94 54.47 -31.62 3.88
N MET A 95 54.46 -32.79 4.47
CA MET A 95 55.48 -33.83 4.35
C MET A 95 54.91 -34.95 3.48
N SER A 96 55.63 -35.31 2.42
CA SER A 96 55.25 -36.43 1.56
C SER A 96 56.39 -37.43 1.52
N ILE A 97 56.11 -38.70 1.82
CA ILE A 97 57.07 -39.78 1.64
C ILE A 97 56.81 -40.35 0.25
N THR A 98 57.82 -40.32 -0.61
CA THR A 98 57.70 -40.71 -2.01
C THR A 98 58.61 -41.88 -2.37
N LYS A 99 58.22 -42.63 -3.39
CA LYS A 99 59.09 -43.57 -4.12
C LYS A 99 59.05 -43.24 -5.61
N LYS A 100 60.15 -43.54 -6.32
CA LYS A 100 60.21 -43.35 -7.77
C LYS A 100 59.43 -44.47 -8.48
N VAL A 101 58.52 -44.10 -9.38
CA VAL A 101 57.75 -45.02 -10.22
C VAL A 101 57.80 -44.58 -11.67
N VAL A 102 57.70 -45.53 -12.61
CA VAL A 102 57.67 -45.21 -14.05
C VAL A 102 56.22 -45.27 -14.54
N VAL A 103 55.68 -44.14 -15.01
CA VAL A 103 54.34 -44.01 -15.60
C VAL A 103 54.49 -43.53 -17.04
N ASP A 104 54.01 -44.31 -18.01
CA ASP A 104 54.17 -44.06 -19.45
C ASP A 104 55.62 -43.70 -19.86
N GLY A 105 56.59 -44.40 -19.29
CA GLY A 105 58.01 -44.19 -19.57
C GLY A 105 58.65 -42.97 -18.88
N GLN A 106 57.91 -42.23 -18.06
CA GLN A 106 58.40 -41.09 -17.27
C GLN A 106 58.56 -41.49 -15.80
N GLU A 107 59.68 -41.11 -15.19
CA GLU A 107 59.93 -41.32 -13.77
C GLU A 107 59.23 -40.24 -12.94
N LEU A 108 58.30 -40.63 -12.08
CA LEU A 108 57.49 -39.76 -11.23
C LEU A 108 57.64 -40.15 -9.76
N ASP A 109 57.46 -39.17 -8.86
CA ASP A 109 57.44 -39.40 -7.42
C ASP A 109 56.04 -39.82 -6.95
N LEU A 110 55.85 -41.10 -6.63
CA LEU A 110 54.62 -41.60 -6.03
C LEU A 110 54.66 -41.36 -4.51
N PRO A 111 53.84 -40.46 -3.94
CA PRO A 111 53.73 -40.35 -2.50
C PRO A 111 52.95 -41.55 -1.95
N VAL A 112 53.61 -42.28 -1.07
CA VAL A 112 53.11 -43.49 -0.39
C VAL A 112 52.52 -43.15 0.99
N ALA A 113 52.97 -42.07 1.62
CA ALA A 113 52.41 -41.55 2.86
C ALA A 113 52.52 -40.02 2.92
N MET A 114 51.65 -39.37 3.70
CA MET A 114 51.65 -37.92 3.89
C MET A 114 51.53 -37.57 5.37
N SER A 115 52.06 -36.43 5.78
CA SER A 115 51.79 -35.86 7.10
C SER A 115 51.93 -34.34 7.05
N VAL A 116 51.49 -33.64 8.10
CA VAL A 116 51.74 -32.19 8.25
C VAL A 116 52.80 -31.99 9.32
N HIS A 117 53.80 -31.18 9.01
CA HIS A 117 54.74 -30.62 9.97
C HIS A 117 54.13 -29.35 10.55
N ILE A 118 54.06 -29.28 11.88
CA ILE A 118 53.63 -28.12 12.66
C ILE A 118 54.75 -27.83 13.65
N PRO A 119 55.21 -26.58 13.77
CA PRO A 119 56.34 -26.26 14.62
C PRO A 119 56.00 -26.39 16.10
N GLU A 120 57.01 -26.73 16.91
CA GLU A 120 56.85 -26.94 18.35
C GLU A 120 56.33 -25.68 19.08
N THR A 121 56.68 -24.49 18.58
CA THR A 121 56.20 -23.20 19.08
C THR A 121 54.67 -23.13 19.11
N SER A 122 54.01 -23.56 18.03
CA SER A 122 52.55 -23.61 17.92
C SER A 122 51.91 -24.48 19.00
N PHE A 123 52.49 -25.66 19.27
CA PHE A 123 52.01 -26.58 20.32
C PHE A 123 52.19 -26.00 21.72
N ARG A 124 53.30 -25.31 22.00
CA ARG A 124 53.54 -24.68 23.30
C ARG A 124 52.52 -23.56 23.57
N MET A 125 52.21 -22.75 22.55
CA MET A 125 51.21 -21.67 22.66
C MET A 125 49.81 -22.24 22.91
N MET A 126 49.42 -23.27 22.15
CA MET A 126 48.14 -23.98 22.36
C MET A 126 47.98 -24.49 23.79
N GLN A 127 49.04 -25.09 24.36
CA GLN A 127 49.00 -25.62 25.72
C GLN A 127 48.86 -24.52 26.79
N HIS A 128 49.53 -23.39 26.60
CA HIS A 128 49.36 -22.23 27.47
C HIS A 128 47.92 -21.69 27.42
N SER A 129 47.33 -21.57 26.23
CA SER A 129 45.95 -21.08 26.06
C SER A 129 44.89 -22.04 26.62
N ALA A 130 45.07 -23.36 26.46
CA ALA A 130 44.17 -24.38 26.98
C ALA A 130 44.14 -24.42 28.53
N SER A 131 45.28 -24.18 29.18
CA SER A 131 45.37 -24.17 30.66
C SER A 131 44.53 -23.06 31.32
N ASN A 132 44.28 -21.96 30.62
CA ASN A 132 43.47 -20.83 31.09
C ASN A 132 41.95 -21.04 30.86
N GLN A 133 41.53 -22.01 30.04
CA GLN A 133 40.13 -22.24 29.67
C GLN A 133 39.49 -23.47 30.35
N GLY A 134 40.19 -24.14 31.26
CA GLY A 134 39.64 -25.26 32.04
C GLY A 134 39.37 -26.54 31.24
N SER A 135 39.79 -26.63 29.97
CA SER A 135 39.65 -27.83 29.14
C SER A 135 40.86 -28.74 29.29
N ASN A 136 40.97 -29.45 30.40
CA ASN A 136 41.96 -30.54 30.54
C ASN A 136 41.27 -31.79 31.07
N GLY A 137 41.16 -32.81 30.22
CA GLY A 137 40.56 -34.08 30.63
C GLY A 137 40.67 -35.26 29.68
N MET A 138 41.11 -35.09 28.42
CA MET A 138 41.28 -36.23 27.50
C MET A 138 42.76 -36.51 27.22
N LEU A 139 43.18 -37.76 27.44
CA LEU A 139 44.50 -38.24 27.02
C LEU A 139 44.56 -38.26 25.48
N HIS A 140 45.71 -37.88 24.92
CA HIS A 140 45.93 -37.88 23.49
C HIS A 140 45.80 -39.30 22.90
N PRO A 141 45.03 -39.51 21.81
CA PRO A 141 44.72 -40.83 21.28
C PRO A 141 45.94 -41.72 20.99
N LYS A 142 47.03 -41.13 20.47
CA LYS A 142 48.28 -41.87 20.20
C LYS A 142 48.98 -42.35 21.48
N LEU A 143 48.86 -41.63 22.59
CA LEU A 143 49.41 -42.10 23.88
C LEU A 143 48.62 -43.31 24.39
N VAL A 144 47.29 -43.26 24.24
CA VAL A 144 46.41 -44.39 24.59
C VAL A 144 46.68 -45.61 23.73
N GLN A 145 46.93 -45.43 22.43
CA GLN A 145 47.26 -46.51 21.48
C GLN A 145 48.51 -47.30 21.90
N TYR A 146 49.54 -46.62 22.42
CA TYR A 146 50.77 -47.25 22.93
C TYR A 146 50.68 -47.61 24.43
N GLY A 147 49.46 -47.68 24.98
CA GLY A 147 49.18 -48.24 26.29
C GLY A 147 49.46 -47.33 27.48
N LEU A 148 49.59 -46.01 27.27
CA LEU A 148 49.74 -45.02 28.34
C LEU A 148 48.37 -44.55 28.84
N ASP A 149 48.06 -44.83 30.11
CA ASP A 149 46.87 -44.30 30.79
C ASP A 149 47.18 -43.11 31.74
N SER A 150 46.14 -42.48 32.25
CA SER A 150 46.26 -41.32 33.18
C SER A 150 47.01 -41.65 34.47
N MET A 151 47.00 -42.91 34.91
CA MET A 151 47.65 -43.38 36.12
C MET A 151 49.16 -43.58 35.88
N GLN A 152 49.52 -44.16 34.72
CA GLN A 152 50.90 -44.34 34.29
C GLN A 152 51.58 -43.01 33.93
N LEU A 153 50.86 -42.06 33.31
CA LEU A 153 51.38 -40.70 33.05
C LEU A 153 51.75 -39.98 34.35
N SER A 154 50.95 -40.17 35.41
CA SER A 154 51.21 -39.59 36.74
C SER A 154 52.32 -40.30 37.52
N ALA A 155 52.68 -41.53 37.12
CA ALA A 155 53.74 -42.32 37.73
C ALA A 155 55.13 -42.12 37.07
N VAL A 156 55.20 -41.37 35.95
CA VAL A 156 56.46 -40.95 35.32
C VAL A 156 57.15 -39.93 36.22
N ASN A 157 57.99 -40.42 37.13
CA ASN A 157 58.68 -39.64 38.17
C ASN A 157 59.95 -38.93 37.64
N GLU A 158 59.91 -38.44 36.41
CA GLU A 158 60.97 -37.62 35.81
C GLU A 158 60.43 -36.23 35.46
N PRO A 159 61.26 -35.18 35.36
CA PRO A 159 60.83 -33.81 35.05
C PRO A 159 60.42 -33.66 33.58
N ILE A 160 59.71 -34.63 33.02
CA ILE A 160 59.20 -34.62 31.66
C ILE A 160 57.77 -34.08 31.76
N HIS A 161 57.61 -32.81 31.43
CA HIS A 161 56.30 -32.17 31.37
C HIS A 161 55.42 -32.94 30.37
N PRO A 162 54.13 -33.25 30.67
CA PRO A 162 53.23 -33.95 29.74
C PRO A 162 53.18 -33.35 28.33
N ALA A 163 53.43 -32.04 28.25
CA ALA A 163 53.64 -31.28 27.02
C ALA A 163 54.71 -31.84 26.08
N GLN A 164 55.86 -32.25 26.64
CA GLN A 164 57.02 -32.70 25.86
C GLN A 164 56.79 -34.09 25.27
N LEU A 165 56.03 -34.95 25.97
CA LEU A 165 55.60 -36.24 25.44
C LEU A 165 54.61 -36.09 24.27
N LEU A 166 53.72 -35.09 24.32
CA LEU A 166 52.80 -34.79 23.21
C LEU A 166 53.54 -34.30 21.96
N VAL A 167 54.52 -33.40 22.13
CA VAL A 167 55.37 -32.92 21.03
C VAL A 167 56.16 -34.08 20.40
N GLN A 168 56.72 -34.98 21.21
CA GLN A 168 57.44 -36.15 20.69
C GLN A 168 56.51 -37.14 19.97
N ALA A 169 55.30 -37.35 20.48
CA ALA A 169 54.29 -38.20 19.84
C ALA A 169 53.82 -37.65 18.48
N PHE A 170 53.84 -36.33 18.30
CA PHE A 170 53.54 -35.68 17.01
C PHE A 170 54.65 -35.89 15.97
N SER A 171 55.93 -35.92 16.39
CA SER A 171 57.07 -36.14 15.49
C SER A 171 57.13 -37.56 14.93
N PHE A 172 56.46 -38.52 15.58
CA PHE A 172 56.28 -39.88 15.08
C PHE A 172 55.11 -39.95 14.09
N LYS A 173 55.35 -40.35 12.85
CA LYS A 173 54.36 -40.35 11.76
C LYS A 173 53.98 -41.78 11.35
N GLU A 174 52.69 -42.08 11.28
CA GLU A 174 52.12 -43.38 10.90
C GLU A 174 51.05 -43.16 9.81
N ALA A 175 50.39 -44.24 9.34
CA ALA A 175 49.39 -44.14 8.27
C ALA A 175 48.19 -43.23 8.62
N ARG A 176 47.93 -43.04 9.92
CA ARG A 176 46.89 -42.12 10.43
C ARG A 176 47.17 -40.67 10.05
N GLU A 177 48.43 -40.26 10.00
CA GLU A 177 48.80 -38.90 9.61
C GLU A 177 48.53 -38.62 8.14
N THR A 178 48.50 -39.64 7.27
CA THR A 178 48.06 -39.47 5.88
C THR A 178 46.60 -39.05 5.83
N ALA A 179 45.74 -39.67 6.65
CA ALA A 179 44.33 -39.27 6.76
C ALA A 179 44.20 -37.83 7.27
N ILE A 180 44.98 -37.44 8.29
CA ILE A 180 44.99 -36.08 8.83
C ILE A 180 45.48 -35.08 7.78
N ALA A 181 46.56 -35.39 7.05
CA ALA A 181 47.14 -34.52 6.04
C ALA A 181 46.20 -34.31 4.85
N LEU A 182 45.42 -35.34 4.46
CA LEU A 182 44.38 -35.19 3.44
C LEU A 182 43.26 -34.26 3.89
N LEU A 183 42.89 -34.27 5.18
CA LEU A 183 41.89 -33.35 5.73
C LEU A 183 42.45 -31.93 5.92
N TYR A 184 43.69 -31.81 6.40
CA TYR A 184 44.33 -30.53 6.72
C TYR A 184 44.60 -29.66 5.48
N GLN A 185 44.67 -30.28 4.30
CA GLN A 185 44.76 -29.58 3.02
C GLN A 185 43.48 -28.83 2.62
N HIS A 186 42.35 -29.09 3.29
CA HIS A 186 41.12 -28.38 3.01
C HIS A 186 41.27 -26.90 3.40
N PRO A 187 40.86 -25.92 2.56
CA PRO A 187 40.99 -24.49 2.88
C PRO A 187 40.33 -24.10 4.21
N GLY A 188 39.25 -24.78 4.57
CA GLY A 188 38.54 -24.69 5.85
C GLY A 188 39.18 -25.41 7.05
N LEU A 189 40.42 -25.90 6.92
CA LEU A 189 41.22 -26.49 8.01
C LEU A 189 42.71 -26.04 7.96
N LEU A 190 43.19 -25.63 6.79
CA LEU A 190 44.58 -25.26 6.56
C LEU A 190 44.97 -23.98 7.29
N HIS A 191 45.96 -24.08 8.19
CA HIS A 191 46.61 -22.92 8.81
C HIS A 191 48.11 -23.02 8.62
N LEU A 192 48.72 -21.94 8.11
CA LEU A 192 50.15 -21.88 7.78
C LEU A 192 50.96 -20.96 8.71
N ASP A 193 50.31 -20.22 9.61
CA ASP A 193 51.00 -19.36 10.56
C ASP A 193 51.57 -20.17 11.73
N GLY A 194 52.81 -20.64 11.57
CA GLY A 194 53.52 -21.40 12.59
C GLY A 194 53.97 -20.60 13.81
N ASN A 195 53.74 -19.28 13.84
CA ASN A 195 53.94 -18.44 15.03
C ASN A 195 52.65 -18.27 15.85
N SER A 196 51.57 -18.95 15.48
CA SER A 196 50.29 -18.96 16.21
C SER A 196 49.98 -20.35 16.80
N GLU A 197 49.02 -20.42 17.71
CA GLU A 197 48.52 -21.69 18.25
C GLU A 197 47.58 -22.45 17.30
N TYR A 198 47.08 -21.80 16.26
CA TYR A 198 45.98 -22.32 15.43
C TYR A 198 46.32 -23.61 14.66
N PRO A 199 47.51 -23.75 14.02
CA PRO A 199 47.89 -24.99 13.37
C PRO A 199 47.85 -26.19 14.32
N ALA A 200 48.48 -26.06 15.49
CA ALA A 200 48.47 -27.10 16.52
C ALA A 200 47.06 -27.34 17.07
N TRP A 201 46.27 -26.28 17.29
CA TRP A 201 44.91 -26.41 17.81
C TRP A 201 43.99 -27.18 16.85
N VAL A 202 44.04 -26.87 15.55
CA VAL A 202 43.29 -27.61 14.52
C VAL A 202 43.76 -29.05 14.40
N HIS A 203 45.06 -29.28 14.42
CA HIS A 203 45.57 -30.65 14.39
C HIS A 203 45.07 -31.46 15.58
N GLU A 204 45.18 -30.91 16.80
CA GLU A 204 44.94 -31.64 18.04
C GLU A 204 43.48 -31.74 18.48
N HIS A 205 42.75 -30.63 18.44
CA HIS A 205 41.38 -30.56 18.99
C HIS A 205 40.30 -30.82 17.95
N LEU A 206 40.64 -30.67 16.66
CA LEU A 206 39.75 -31.00 15.56
C LEU A 206 40.14 -32.34 14.96
N LEU A 207 41.24 -32.42 14.22
CA LEU A 207 41.50 -33.59 13.39
C LEU A 207 41.82 -34.84 14.21
N ASN A 208 42.63 -34.72 15.25
CA ASN A 208 42.97 -35.85 16.11
C ASN A 208 41.80 -36.38 16.94
N GLN A 209 40.83 -35.53 17.29
CA GLN A 209 39.63 -35.92 18.06
C GLN A 209 38.47 -36.37 17.16
N ASN A 210 38.68 -36.41 15.85
CA ASN A 210 37.63 -36.75 14.90
C ASN A 210 37.26 -38.24 15.02
N PRO A 211 36.03 -38.58 15.43
CA PRO A 211 35.62 -39.96 15.71
C PRO A 211 35.55 -40.82 14.44
N TYR A 212 35.50 -40.20 13.26
CA TYR A 212 35.41 -40.89 11.97
C TYR A 212 36.78 -41.07 11.30
N LEU A 213 37.84 -40.46 11.83
CA LEU A 213 39.18 -40.49 11.22
C LEU A 213 39.72 -41.92 11.09
N GLN A 214 39.36 -42.80 12.03
CA GLN A 214 39.85 -44.17 12.05
C GLN A 214 39.44 -44.97 10.79
N ASP A 215 38.22 -44.75 10.27
CA ASP A 215 37.73 -45.46 9.09
C ASP A 215 38.48 -45.02 7.82
N LEU A 216 38.81 -43.72 7.72
CA LEU A 216 39.64 -43.19 6.64
C LEU A 216 41.08 -43.71 6.73
N ALA A 217 41.67 -43.67 7.93
CA ALA A 217 43.02 -44.19 8.17
C ALA A 217 43.12 -45.69 7.85
N LEU A 218 42.12 -46.49 8.24
CA LEU A 218 42.06 -47.92 7.93
C LEU A 218 41.90 -48.18 6.43
N THR A 219 41.13 -47.33 5.74
CA THR A 219 40.96 -47.42 4.28
C THR A 219 42.28 -47.17 3.56
N ILE A 220 43.03 -46.14 3.98
CA ILE A 220 44.37 -45.84 3.44
C ILE A 220 45.34 -47.00 3.75
N TYR A 221 45.34 -47.49 4.99
CA TYR A 221 46.20 -48.61 5.41
C TYR A 221 45.94 -49.87 4.58
N LYS A 222 44.68 -50.20 4.28
CA LYS A 222 44.31 -51.36 3.45
C LYS A 222 44.72 -51.21 1.99
N LEU A 223 44.70 -49.99 1.47
CA LEU A 223 45.09 -49.68 0.09
C LEU A 223 46.61 -49.57 -0.08
N LYS A 224 47.39 -49.54 1.00
CA LYS A 224 48.86 -49.50 0.99
C LYS A 224 49.40 -48.29 0.22
N GLU A 225 49.87 -48.46 -1.01
CA GLU A 225 50.34 -47.39 -1.89
C GLU A 225 49.33 -46.98 -2.98
N ASP A 226 48.23 -47.72 -3.13
CA ASP A 226 47.21 -47.53 -4.15
C ASP A 226 46.11 -46.53 -3.73
N TRP A 227 46.29 -45.81 -2.62
CA TRP A 227 45.30 -44.84 -2.14
C TRP A 227 45.19 -43.59 -3.02
N SER A 228 46.13 -43.38 -3.95
CA SER A 228 46.06 -42.31 -4.94
C SER A 228 46.72 -42.69 -6.26
N GLU A 229 46.05 -42.33 -7.35
CA GLU A 229 46.36 -42.74 -8.71
C GLU A 229 46.80 -41.54 -9.57
N TRP A 230 47.62 -41.82 -10.58
CA TRP A 230 48.03 -40.83 -11.58
C TRP A 230 46.98 -40.70 -12.68
N LYS A 231 46.65 -39.45 -13.02
CA LYS A 231 45.85 -39.11 -14.20
C LYS A 231 46.58 -38.07 -15.03
N LYS A 232 46.51 -38.22 -16.35
CA LYS A 232 46.96 -37.15 -17.25
C LYS A 232 46.09 -35.92 -17.03
N VAL A 233 46.72 -34.77 -16.90
CA VAL A 233 46.02 -33.48 -16.94
C VAL A 233 45.51 -33.33 -18.35
N VAL A 234 44.21 -33.08 -18.50
CA VAL A 234 43.58 -32.91 -19.82
C VAL A 234 43.15 -31.47 -20.00
N ASP A 235 43.14 -31.00 -21.24
CA ASP A 235 42.60 -29.71 -21.63
C ASP A 235 41.07 -29.70 -21.67
N GLU A 236 40.50 -28.55 -22.01
CA GLU A 236 39.06 -28.32 -22.13
C GLU A 236 38.36 -29.24 -23.17
N ASN A 237 39.12 -29.88 -24.04
CA ASN A 237 38.63 -30.82 -25.05
C ASN A 237 38.86 -32.28 -24.66
N GLY A 238 39.46 -32.54 -23.49
CA GLY A 238 39.78 -33.88 -23.00
C GLY A 238 41.09 -34.45 -23.54
N GLU A 239 41.90 -33.64 -24.24
CA GLU A 239 43.20 -34.07 -24.75
C GLU A 239 44.29 -33.91 -23.67
N PRO A 240 45.22 -34.88 -23.50
CA PRO A 240 46.27 -34.78 -22.50
C PRO A 240 47.21 -33.60 -22.73
N TYR A 241 47.38 -32.75 -21.72
CA TYR A 241 48.39 -31.71 -21.70
C TYR A 241 49.79 -32.32 -21.71
N LYS A 242 50.62 -31.78 -22.59
CA LYS A 242 52.05 -32.06 -22.63
C LYS A 242 52.80 -31.04 -21.77
N ASP A 243 53.95 -31.46 -21.25
CA ASP A 243 54.82 -30.58 -20.48
C ASP A 243 55.23 -29.37 -21.36
N PRO A 244 55.01 -28.12 -20.91
CA PRO A 244 55.39 -26.92 -21.68
C PRO A 244 56.88 -26.86 -22.02
N ASP A 245 57.72 -27.51 -21.22
CA ASP A 245 59.18 -27.53 -21.38
C ASP A 245 59.69 -28.78 -22.12
N ASP A 246 58.85 -29.81 -22.33
CA ASP A 246 59.19 -31.05 -23.03
C ASP A 246 57.93 -31.74 -23.63
N GLU A 247 57.65 -31.48 -24.91
CA GLU A 247 56.46 -32.00 -25.61
C GLU A 247 56.41 -33.55 -25.76
N SER A 248 57.49 -34.25 -25.37
CA SER A 248 57.50 -35.71 -25.27
C SER A 248 56.91 -36.23 -23.96
N LYS A 249 56.72 -35.35 -22.97
CA LYS A 249 56.21 -35.66 -21.63
C LYS A 249 54.80 -35.17 -21.43
N PHE A 250 54.07 -35.84 -20.55
CA PHE A 250 52.67 -35.51 -20.24
C PHE A 250 52.61 -34.95 -18.82
N LEU A 251 51.76 -33.95 -18.62
CA LEU A 251 51.49 -33.46 -17.27
C LEU A 251 50.57 -34.46 -16.57
N TYR A 252 50.94 -34.83 -15.35
CA TYR A 252 50.15 -35.72 -14.51
C TYR A 252 49.65 -34.97 -13.27
N THR A 253 48.39 -35.19 -12.95
CA THR A 253 47.77 -34.87 -11.66
C THR A 253 47.45 -36.15 -10.91
N ARG A 254 47.15 -36.04 -9.62
CA ARG A 254 46.77 -37.19 -8.80
C ARG A 254 45.30 -37.14 -8.44
N THR A 255 44.67 -38.30 -8.44
CA THR A 255 43.32 -38.46 -7.92
C THR A 255 43.30 -39.53 -6.84
N LEU A 256 42.65 -39.22 -5.72
CA LEU A 256 42.43 -40.19 -4.66
C LEU A 256 41.61 -41.38 -5.17
N HIS A 257 41.96 -42.57 -4.70
CA HIS A 257 41.22 -43.80 -4.94
C HIS A 257 39.74 -43.63 -4.51
N PRO A 258 38.75 -44.16 -5.24
CA PRO A 258 37.33 -43.94 -4.93
C PRO A 258 36.93 -44.28 -3.50
N ALA A 259 37.50 -45.36 -2.93
CA ALA A 259 37.24 -45.73 -1.53
C ALA A 259 37.75 -44.69 -0.53
N VAL A 260 38.90 -44.04 -0.83
CA VAL A 260 39.44 -42.95 -0.01
C VAL A 260 38.55 -41.72 -0.12
N LYS A 261 38.08 -41.37 -1.33
CA LYS A 261 37.13 -40.27 -1.54
C LYS A 261 35.83 -40.47 -0.75
N ALA A 262 35.28 -41.70 -0.78
CA ALA A 262 34.07 -42.03 -0.03
C ALA A 262 34.29 -41.95 1.49
N ALA A 263 35.42 -42.48 1.98
CA ALA A 263 35.78 -42.46 3.40
C ALA A 263 36.13 -41.05 3.92
N LEU A 264 36.48 -40.11 3.04
CA LEU A 264 36.89 -38.75 3.41
C LEU A 264 35.71 -37.85 3.82
N ASN A 265 34.51 -38.12 3.30
CA ASN A 265 33.32 -37.28 3.50
C ASN A 265 32.91 -37.14 4.99
N GLY A 266 32.89 -38.25 5.73
CA GLY A 266 32.49 -38.25 7.15
C GLY A 266 33.45 -37.43 8.03
N PRO A 267 34.76 -37.76 8.04
CA PRO A 267 35.77 -37.02 8.77
C PRO A 267 35.84 -35.54 8.37
N LEU A 268 35.82 -35.23 7.07
CA LEU A 268 35.90 -33.85 6.59
C LEU A 268 34.69 -33.03 7.04
N SER A 269 33.47 -33.56 6.89
CA SER A 269 32.25 -32.88 7.31
C SER A 269 32.23 -32.61 8.82
N TRP A 270 32.71 -33.56 9.63
CA TRP A 270 32.81 -33.38 11.07
C TRP A 270 33.85 -32.33 11.44
N ALA A 271 35.03 -32.35 10.80
CA ALA A 271 36.12 -31.42 11.09
C ALA A 271 35.76 -29.99 10.71
N LEU A 272 35.15 -29.78 9.53
CA LEU A 272 34.72 -28.46 9.09
C LEU A 272 33.62 -27.89 9.99
N LYS A 273 32.64 -28.72 10.38
CA LYS A 273 31.60 -28.34 11.34
C LYS A 273 32.21 -27.91 12.68
N LYS A 274 33.17 -28.68 13.20
CA LYS A 274 33.81 -28.33 14.48
C LYS A 274 34.73 -27.11 14.37
N ALA A 275 35.38 -26.88 13.23
CA ALA A 275 36.26 -25.73 13.00
C ALA A 275 35.46 -24.42 12.91
N GLN A 276 34.32 -24.45 12.23
CA GLN A 276 33.33 -23.37 12.24
C GLN A 276 32.69 -23.17 13.62
N ASP A 277 32.74 -24.20 14.47
CA ASP A 277 32.19 -24.17 15.81
C ASP A 277 33.12 -23.59 16.87
N ALA A 278 34.42 -23.51 16.58
CA ALA A 278 35.48 -23.15 17.50
C ALA A 278 35.64 -21.63 17.60
N LYS A 279 35.37 -21.08 18.79
CA LYS A 279 35.56 -19.66 19.09
C LYS A 279 37.02 -19.22 18.96
N GLN A 280 37.96 -20.14 19.19
CA GLN A 280 39.39 -19.93 19.07
C GLN A 280 39.83 -19.68 17.62
N LEU A 281 39.02 -20.01 16.61
CA LEU A 281 39.33 -19.81 15.19
C LEU A 281 38.59 -18.62 14.56
N GLU A 282 37.95 -17.79 15.39
CA GLU A 282 37.30 -16.52 15.02
C GLU A 282 38.35 -15.53 14.50
N GLY A 283 38.16 -14.97 13.30
CA GLY A 283 39.14 -14.07 12.65
C GLY A 283 40.26 -14.78 11.88
N GLN A 284 40.23 -16.11 11.78
CA GLN A 284 41.17 -16.89 10.97
C GLN A 284 40.43 -17.80 9.97
N MET A 285 39.44 -18.57 10.44
CA MET A 285 38.68 -19.52 9.63
C MET A 285 37.26 -19.07 9.32
N TRP A 286 36.77 -18.17 10.16
CA TRP A 286 35.48 -17.54 10.00
C TRP A 286 35.57 -16.11 10.52
N GLU A 287 35.18 -15.15 9.69
CA GLU A 287 34.83 -13.79 10.08
C GLU A 287 33.35 -13.58 9.76
N ALA A 288 32.64 -12.90 10.65
CA ALA A 288 31.25 -12.52 10.38
C ALA A 288 31.22 -11.39 9.34
N HIS A 289 31.04 -11.73 8.06
CA HIS A 289 30.72 -10.74 7.03
C HIS A 289 29.21 -10.47 7.04
N TYR A 290 28.83 -9.22 7.31
CA TYR A 290 27.45 -8.74 7.17
C TYR A 290 27.18 -8.31 5.74
N GLY A 291 26.14 -8.88 5.12
CA GLY A 291 25.66 -8.43 3.82
C GLY A 291 25.23 -6.96 3.86
N VAL A 292 25.50 -6.24 2.77
CA VAL A 292 25.12 -4.83 2.59
C VAL A 292 23.76 -4.75 1.90
N THR A 293 22.80 -4.05 2.52
CA THR A 293 21.55 -3.66 1.87
C THR A 293 21.83 -2.54 0.86
N SER A 294 21.29 -2.62 -0.36
CA SER A 294 21.42 -1.56 -1.36
C SER A 294 20.58 -0.33 -0.96
N ASP A 295 21.18 0.59 -0.20
CA ASP A 295 20.65 1.93 0.06
C ASP A 295 20.93 2.83 -1.16
N SER A 296 20.01 2.88 -2.13
CA SER A 296 19.75 4.08 -2.96
C SER A 296 18.68 3.80 -4.03
N TYR A 297 17.47 4.31 -3.83
CA TYR A 297 16.53 4.56 -4.93
C TYR A 297 16.21 6.05 -4.97
N ASN A 298 17.01 6.80 -5.74
CA ASN A 298 16.68 8.17 -6.12
C ASN A 298 15.71 8.09 -7.31
N ALA A 299 14.46 8.46 -7.07
CA ALA A 299 13.51 8.74 -8.13
C ALA A 299 13.78 10.15 -8.66
N GLU A 300 14.25 10.25 -9.90
CA GLU A 300 14.23 11.51 -10.66
C GLU A 300 13.02 11.50 -11.61
N ALA A 301 12.15 12.49 -11.42
CA ALA A 301 11.08 12.80 -12.36
C ALA A 301 11.55 13.95 -13.27
N GLU A 302 11.63 13.69 -14.57
CA GLU A 302 11.91 14.73 -15.56
C GLU A 302 10.64 15.49 -15.96
N HIS A 303 10.74 16.82 -15.90
CA HIS A 303 9.83 17.79 -16.49
C HIS A 303 10.17 18.04 -17.96
N ILE A 304 9.19 18.03 -18.87
CA ILE A 304 9.26 18.83 -20.12
C ILE A 304 7.89 19.50 -20.40
N SER A 305 7.96 20.81 -20.69
CA SER A 305 6.87 21.76 -20.95
C SER A 305 6.38 21.79 -22.42
N GLN A 306 5.07 22.08 -22.56
CA GLN A 306 4.30 22.87 -23.58
C GLN A 306 4.75 22.90 -25.06
N SER A 307 3.88 22.84 -26.09
CA SER A 307 2.83 23.82 -26.42
C SER A 307 1.85 23.38 -27.55
N LYS A 308 0.64 23.96 -27.55
CA LYS A 308 -0.46 23.96 -28.57
C LYS A 308 -0.09 24.76 -29.87
N PRO A 309 -0.76 24.58 -31.05
CA PRO A 309 -2.12 25.10 -31.32
C PRO A 309 -3.04 24.30 -32.30
N ALA A 310 -4.32 24.72 -32.34
CA ALA A 310 -5.50 24.22 -33.09
C ALA A 310 -5.68 24.94 -34.46
N PRO A 311 -6.84 24.96 -35.18
CA PRO A 311 -8.12 24.18 -35.14
C PRO A 311 -8.67 23.79 -36.56
N LEU A 312 -9.87 23.21 -36.67
CA LEU A 312 -11.01 23.74 -37.47
C LEU A 312 -12.31 22.93 -37.26
N GLN A 313 -13.43 23.61 -37.54
CA GLN A 313 -14.79 23.48 -36.98
C GLN A 313 -15.71 22.44 -37.66
N ALA A 314 -16.78 22.07 -36.95
CA ALA A 314 -18.15 22.11 -37.49
C ALA A 314 -19.12 22.41 -36.32
N GLY A 315 -20.05 23.33 -36.54
CA GLY A 315 -20.90 23.92 -35.50
C GLY A 315 -22.22 23.19 -35.26
N GLU A 316 -22.71 23.30 -34.03
CA GLU A 316 -24.10 23.04 -33.64
C GLU A 316 -24.50 24.00 -32.51
N GLN A 317 -25.80 24.31 -32.43
CA GLN A 317 -26.41 25.32 -31.57
C GLN A 317 -25.95 25.24 -30.10
N LYS A 318 -25.55 26.38 -29.52
CA LYS A 318 -25.15 26.48 -28.11
C LYS A 318 -26.35 26.30 -27.17
N ASP A 319 -26.46 25.13 -26.55
CA ASP A 319 -27.15 25.00 -25.27
C ASP A 319 -26.40 25.84 -24.22
N ALA A 320 -27.13 26.71 -23.51
CA ALA A 320 -26.54 27.62 -22.53
C ALA A 320 -25.82 26.86 -21.40
N SER A 321 -24.63 27.34 -21.00
CA SER A 321 -23.75 26.63 -20.05
C SER A 321 -24.20 26.66 -18.58
N VAL A 322 -25.27 27.42 -18.27
CA VAL A 322 -25.81 27.60 -16.91
C VAL A 322 -27.33 27.76 -17.00
N ARG A 323 -28.09 27.20 -16.05
CA ARG A 323 -29.54 27.42 -15.95
C ARG A 323 -29.84 28.57 -14.99
N TRP A 324 -30.70 29.49 -15.40
CA TRP A 324 -31.29 30.49 -14.50
C TRP A 324 -32.69 30.04 -14.11
N GLY A 325 -32.99 30.06 -12.81
CA GLY A 325 -34.28 29.65 -12.27
C GLY A 325 -34.69 30.47 -11.06
N VAL A 326 -35.98 30.41 -10.72
CA VAL A 326 -36.54 31.07 -9.54
C VAL A 326 -36.53 30.09 -8.37
N LYS A 327 -35.89 30.46 -7.25
CA LYS A 327 -35.90 29.66 -6.02
C LYS A 327 -37.16 29.99 -5.21
N GLY A 328 -38.13 29.06 -5.22
CA GLY A 328 -39.43 29.20 -4.54
C GLY A 328 -40.64 29.27 -5.49
N PRO A 329 -41.87 29.45 -5.00
CA PRO A 329 -43.05 29.51 -5.85
C PRO A 329 -43.01 30.74 -6.78
N LYS A 330 -43.13 30.52 -8.10
CA LYS A 330 -43.17 31.57 -9.13
C LYS A 330 -44.33 32.57 -8.96
N THR A 331 -45.33 32.23 -8.15
CA THR A 331 -46.45 33.11 -7.81
C THR A 331 -46.66 33.06 -6.30
N SER A 332 -46.57 34.21 -5.64
CA SER A 332 -46.83 34.34 -4.20
C SER A 332 -47.36 35.73 -3.89
N TRP A 333 -48.31 35.82 -2.97
CA TRP A 333 -48.89 37.09 -2.48
C TRP A 333 -49.37 38.06 -3.57
N GLY A 334 -49.83 37.55 -4.71
CA GLY A 334 -50.35 38.36 -5.81
C GLY A 334 -49.32 38.87 -6.82
N ILE A 335 -48.01 38.63 -6.62
CA ILE A 335 -46.99 38.77 -7.67
C ILE A 335 -46.72 37.40 -8.31
N SER A 336 -46.66 37.36 -9.63
CA SER A 336 -46.08 36.25 -10.39
C SER A 336 -44.86 36.72 -11.18
N VAL A 337 -43.79 35.93 -11.18
CA VAL A 337 -42.57 36.19 -11.96
C VAL A 337 -42.45 35.19 -13.10
N GLY A 338 -42.08 35.68 -14.28
CA GLY A 338 -41.76 34.86 -15.45
C GLY A 338 -40.39 34.19 -15.34
N ASP A 339 -40.10 33.28 -16.25
CA ASP A 339 -38.78 32.66 -16.34
C ASP A 339 -37.71 33.69 -16.68
N PRO A 340 -36.59 33.73 -15.93
CA PRO A 340 -35.50 34.66 -16.23
C PRO A 340 -34.82 34.27 -17.55
N VAL A 341 -34.47 35.26 -18.37
CA VAL A 341 -33.72 35.05 -19.61
C VAL A 341 -32.39 35.79 -19.51
N PHE A 342 -31.28 35.05 -19.52
CA PHE A 342 -29.94 35.63 -19.46
C PHE A 342 -29.35 35.81 -20.86
N ASP A 343 -28.95 37.05 -21.19
CA ASP A 343 -28.22 37.38 -22.41
C ASP A 343 -26.71 37.24 -22.12
N GLU A 344 -26.10 36.13 -22.57
CA GLU A 344 -24.68 35.81 -22.36
C GLU A 344 -23.72 36.83 -22.99
N GLU A 345 -24.10 37.46 -24.12
CA GLU A 345 -23.25 38.45 -24.79
C GLU A 345 -23.21 39.77 -24.04
N LYS A 346 -24.37 40.20 -23.51
CA LYS A 346 -24.50 41.47 -22.77
C LYS A 346 -24.32 41.30 -21.26
N LYS A 347 -24.28 40.07 -20.75
CA LYS A 347 -24.27 39.72 -19.33
C LYS A 347 -25.45 40.31 -18.55
N VAL A 348 -26.64 40.32 -19.15
CA VAL A 348 -27.85 40.91 -18.55
C VAL A 348 -28.89 39.84 -18.25
N LEU A 349 -29.38 39.82 -17.00
CA LEU A 349 -30.52 39.00 -16.58
C LEU A 349 -31.82 39.77 -16.81
N ASN A 350 -32.67 39.25 -17.71
CA ASN A 350 -33.99 39.82 -17.97
C ASN A 350 -35.03 39.09 -17.11
N VAL A 351 -35.73 39.83 -16.27
CA VAL A 351 -36.78 39.32 -15.37
C VAL A 351 -38.09 40.02 -15.69
N THR A 352 -39.18 39.26 -15.76
CA THR A 352 -40.53 39.81 -15.95
C THR A 352 -41.37 39.57 -14.71
N GLY A 353 -41.91 40.65 -14.13
CA GLY A 353 -42.83 40.61 -13.00
C GLY A 353 -44.26 40.98 -13.40
N TYR A 354 -45.24 40.32 -12.81
CA TYR A 354 -46.67 40.52 -13.03
C TYR A 354 -47.36 40.71 -11.68
N ASN A 355 -48.01 41.84 -11.48
CA ASN A 355 -48.80 42.08 -10.27
C ASN A 355 -50.29 41.88 -10.55
N ARG A 356 -50.92 41.00 -9.78
CA ARG A 356 -52.32 40.57 -9.94
C ARG A 356 -53.25 41.22 -8.93
N LEU A 357 -52.72 42.06 -8.05
CA LEU A 357 -53.49 42.80 -7.05
C LEU A 357 -53.56 44.28 -7.43
N ALA A 358 -54.64 44.94 -7.03
CA ALA A 358 -54.86 46.36 -7.23
C ALA A 358 -54.06 47.18 -6.20
N ARG A 359 -52.73 47.10 -6.29
CA ARG A 359 -51.78 47.89 -5.48
C ARG A 359 -50.49 48.17 -6.24
N HIS A 360 -49.75 49.19 -5.84
CA HIS A 360 -48.40 49.45 -6.30
C HIS A 360 -47.35 48.74 -5.41
N LEU A 361 -46.27 48.27 -6.03
CA LEU A 361 -45.18 47.58 -5.35
C LEU A 361 -43.84 48.20 -5.76
N SER A 362 -42.97 48.49 -4.82
CA SER A 362 -41.58 48.89 -5.08
C SER A 362 -40.70 47.66 -5.30
N ALA A 363 -39.67 47.78 -6.13
CA ALA A 363 -38.70 46.73 -6.41
C ALA A 363 -37.29 47.21 -6.06
N TYR A 364 -36.60 46.45 -5.23
CA TYR A 364 -35.20 46.66 -4.85
C TYR A 364 -34.38 45.42 -5.21
N VAL A 365 -33.09 45.58 -5.50
CA VAL A 365 -32.21 44.46 -5.89
C VAL A 365 -31.06 44.26 -4.89
N GLU A 366 -30.70 43.01 -4.63
CA GLU A 366 -29.49 42.57 -3.92
C GLU A 366 -28.76 41.51 -4.77
N PHE A 367 -27.43 41.51 -4.75
CA PHE A 367 -26.59 40.47 -5.37
C PHE A 367 -25.93 39.62 -4.29
N LEU A 368 -26.04 38.30 -4.38
CA LEU A 368 -25.54 37.37 -3.36
C LEU A 368 -24.53 36.38 -3.94
N ASN A 369 -23.56 35.99 -3.10
CA ASN A 369 -22.63 34.90 -3.35
C ASN A 369 -23.25 33.53 -3.01
N PRO A 370 -22.59 32.38 -3.33
CA PRO A 370 -23.12 31.04 -3.04
C PRO A 370 -23.50 30.77 -1.59
N ASN A 371 -22.89 31.48 -0.65
CA ASN A 371 -23.13 31.33 0.80
C ASN A 371 -24.33 32.17 1.27
N GLY A 372 -24.96 32.95 0.38
CA GLY A 372 -26.08 33.83 0.70
C GLY A 372 -25.67 35.19 1.26
N GLU A 373 -24.37 35.53 1.24
CA GLU A 373 -23.85 36.82 1.67
C GLU A 373 -23.97 37.86 0.56
N ARG A 374 -24.19 39.13 0.93
CA ARG A 374 -24.34 40.24 -0.01
C ARG A 374 -22.99 40.64 -0.59
N ILE A 375 -22.94 40.86 -1.90
CA ILE A 375 -21.77 41.38 -2.60
C ILE A 375 -21.89 42.90 -2.66
N GLU A 376 -20.88 43.61 -2.16
CA GLU A 376 -20.77 45.07 -2.26
C GLU A 376 -20.26 45.44 -3.67
N LEU A 377 -21.11 46.11 -4.46
CA LEU A 377 -20.72 46.65 -5.77
C LEU A 377 -20.15 48.06 -5.63
N SER A 378 -19.20 48.43 -6.49
CA SER A 378 -18.68 49.79 -6.58
C SER A 378 -19.75 50.79 -7.06
N ASP A 379 -19.54 52.09 -6.82
CA ASP A 379 -20.47 53.13 -7.27
C ASP A 379 -20.62 53.13 -8.81
N GLU A 380 -19.55 52.83 -9.56
CA GLU A 380 -19.59 52.69 -11.01
C GLU A 380 -20.41 51.47 -11.46
N GLN A 381 -20.34 50.35 -10.74
CA GLN A 381 -21.14 49.16 -11.02
C GLN A 381 -22.61 49.40 -10.70
N TRP A 382 -22.90 50.10 -9.59
CA TRP A 382 -24.26 50.50 -9.25
C TRP A 382 -24.86 51.44 -10.30
N ASN A 383 -24.09 52.39 -10.85
CA ASN A 383 -24.55 53.26 -11.93
C ASN A 383 -24.97 52.49 -13.19
N GLN A 384 -24.39 51.32 -13.46
CA GLN A 384 -24.77 50.47 -14.59
C GLN A 384 -26.06 49.67 -14.32
N VAL A 385 -26.31 49.29 -13.06
CA VAL A 385 -27.52 48.56 -12.65
C VAL A 385 -28.74 49.50 -12.55
N LEU A 386 -28.51 50.76 -12.20
CA LEU A 386 -29.56 51.70 -11.80
C LEU A 386 -30.07 52.52 -12.98
N HIS A 387 -30.84 51.88 -13.86
CA HIS A 387 -31.59 52.54 -14.92
C HIS A 387 -33.10 52.42 -14.68
N SER A 388 -33.70 53.41 -14.02
CA SER A 388 -35.18 53.49 -13.91
C SER A 388 -35.70 54.92 -13.98
N THR A 389 -36.90 55.07 -14.57
CA THR A 389 -37.56 56.35 -14.84
C THR A 389 -37.86 57.15 -13.56
N LEU A 390 -38.10 56.48 -12.43
CA LEU A 390 -38.35 57.15 -11.14
C LEU A 390 -37.06 57.68 -10.51
N ARG A 391 -35.96 56.94 -10.63
CA ARG A 391 -34.65 57.30 -10.05
C ARG A 391 -33.97 58.45 -10.79
N SER A 392 -34.32 58.67 -12.07
CA SER A 392 -33.85 59.82 -12.84
C SER A 392 -34.62 61.12 -12.58
N ILE A 393 -35.77 61.05 -11.89
CA ILE A 393 -36.68 62.20 -11.65
C ILE A 393 -36.71 62.61 -10.17
N LEU A 394 -36.40 61.69 -9.25
CA LEU A 394 -36.35 61.97 -7.81
C LEU A 394 -34.93 62.35 -7.34
N PRO A 395 -34.81 63.29 -6.38
CA PRO A 395 -33.51 63.72 -5.86
C PRO A 395 -32.80 62.57 -5.11
N ALA A 396 -31.47 62.54 -5.14
CA ALA A 396 -30.68 61.45 -4.54
C ALA A 396 -30.97 61.31 -3.03
N GLU A 397 -31.19 62.42 -2.34
CA GLU A 397 -31.52 62.49 -0.92
C GLU A 397 -32.86 61.80 -0.58
N PHE A 398 -33.75 61.63 -1.57
CA PHE A 398 -34.94 60.82 -1.40
C PHE A 398 -34.55 59.36 -1.18
N PHE A 399 -33.71 58.80 -2.04
CA PHE A 399 -33.32 57.39 -1.96
C PHE A 399 -32.44 57.09 -0.74
N ASP A 400 -31.67 58.06 -0.24
CA ASP A 400 -30.92 57.93 1.02
C ASP A 400 -31.83 57.64 2.23
N GLN A 401 -33.11 58.01 2.17
CA GLN A 401 -34.08 57.72 3.23
C GLN A 401 -34.79 56.38 3.07
N PHE A 402 -34.93 55.87 1.84
CA PHE A 402 -35.73 54.67 1.51
C PHE A 402 -34.91 53.45 1.06
N GLU A 403 -33.61 53.60 0.84
CA GLU A 403 -32.66 52.50 0.65
C GLU A 403 -32.09 52.11 2.01
N PRO A 404 -32.37 50.90 2.52
CA PRO A 404 -32.05 50.55 3.90
C PRO A 404 -30.55 50.35 4.13
N ARG A 405 -29.79 50.04 3.07
CA ARG A 405 -28.36 49.67 3.09
C ARG A 405 -27.70 49.99 1.75
N LYS A 406 -26.36 50.01 1.70
CA LYS A 406 -25.59 50.27 0.47
C LYS A 406 -25.75 49.17 -0.59
N GLU A 407 -26.01 47.95 -0.14
CA GLU A 407 -26.13 46.74 -0.96
C GLU A 407 -27.56 46.48 -1.47
N THR A 408 -28.53 47.29 -1.03
CA THR A 408 -29.95 47.14 -1.36
C THR A 408 -30.46 48.41 -2.05
N ARG A 409 -30.52 48.41 -3.39
CA ARG A 409 -30.85 49.60 -4.18
C ARG A 409 -32.20 49.51 -4.88
N PHE A 410 -32.88 50.64 -5.01
CA PHE A 410 -34.18 50.73 -5.67
C PHE A 410 -34.02 50.66 -7.20
N VAL A 411 -34.74 49.73 -7.85
CA VAL A 411 -34.66 49.49 -9.31
C VAL A 411 -35.95 49.80 -10.06
N GLY A 412 -37.09 49.97 -9.39
CA GLY A 412 -38.33 50.38 -10.05
C GLY A 412 -39.60 50.08 -9.26
N THR A 413 -40.75 50.18 -9.93
CA THR A 413 -42.07 49.85 -9.37
C THR A 413 -42.84 48.93 -10.29
N VAL A 414 -43.67 48.07 -9.72
CA VAL A 414 -44.67 47.25 -10.43
C VAL A 414 -46.05 47.84 -10.17
N GLY A 415 -46.75 48.20 -11.24
CA GLY A 415 -48.09 48.79 -11.18
C GLY A 415 -49.20 47.79 -10.80
N PRO A 416 -50.41 48.25 -10.45
CA PRO A 416 -51.56 47.41 -10.19
C PRO A 416 -52.11 46.77 -11.48
N VAL A 417 -52.94 45.73 -11.35
CA VAL A 417 -53.81 45.28 -12.46
C VAL A 417 -54.72 46.42 -12.92
N THR A 418 -54.96 46.57 -14.22
CA THR A 418 -55.82 47.64 -14.76
C THR A 418 -57.20 47.59 -14.12
N THR A 419 -57.54 48.62 -13.35
CA THR A 419 -58.86 48.78 -12.74
C THR A 419 -59.56 50.01 -13.29
N VAL A 420 -60.88 49.93 -13.39
CA VAL A 420 -61.75 51.11 -13.56
C VAL A 420 -62.64 51.16 -12.33
N CYS A 421 -62.53 52.24 -11.55
CA CYS A 421 -63.26 52.42 -10.28
C CYS A 421 -63.06 51.27 -9.27
N GLY A 422 -61.85 50.72 -9.16
CA GLY A 422 -61.55 49.62 -8.22
C GLY A 422 -62.03 48.24 -8.65
N LEU A 423 -62.64 48.12 -9.84
CA LEU A 423 -63.00 46.85 -10.46
C LEU A 423 -61.94 46.48 -11.51
N PRO A 424 -61.31 45.30 -11.41
CA PRO A 424 -60.33 44.84 -12.41
C PRO A 424 -61.04 44.57 -13.74
N ILE A 425 -60.68 45.30 -14.80
CA ILE A 425 -61.17 45.04 -16.15
C ILE A 425 -60.11 44.23 -16.89
N GLY A 426 -60.32 42.91 -16.94
CA GLY A 426 -59.50 42.00 -17.75
C GLY A 426 -58.86 40.89 -16.91
N MET A 427 -59.48 39.71 -16.89
CA MET A 427 -58.83 38.47 -16.44
C MET A 427 -57.90 37.87 -17.52
N LEU A 428 -57.38 38.69 -18.43
CA LEU A 428 -56.48 38.27 -19.50
C LEU A 428 -55.22 39.14 -19.47
N MET A 429 -54.26 38.65 -18.67
CA MET A 429 -52.85 39.05 -18.52
C MET A 429 -52.57 40.49 -18.01
N PRO A 430 -52.04 40.67 -16.78
CA PRO A 430 -51.53 41.98 -16.32
C PRO A 430 -50.31 42.43 -17.16
N ASP A 431 -50.13 43.74 -17.31
CA ASP A 431 -48.99 44.29 -18.06
C ASP A 431 -47.66 43.84 -17.44
N PRO A 432 -46.77 43.18 -18.20
CA PRO A 432 -45.48 42.74 -17.69
C PRO A 432 -44.59 43.94 -17.37
N THR A 433 -44.02 43.95 -16.16
CA THR A 433 -42.92 44.86 -15.84
C THR A 433 -41.60 44.14 -16.07
N HIS A 434 -40.77 44.68 -16.97
CA HIS A 434 -39.47 44.09 -17.33
C HIS A 434 -38.33 44.78 -16.56
N PHE A 435 -37.48 43.98 -15.93
CA PHE A 435 -36.25 44.41 -15.28
C PHE A 435 -35.06 43.85 -16.04
N GLN A 436 -34.11 44.73 -16.41
CA GLN A 436 -32.83 44.35 -17.02
C GLN A 436 -31.75 44.55 -15.98
N LEU A 437 -31.18 43.45 -15.47
CA LEU A 437 -30.24 43.45 -14.35
C LEU A 437 -28.88 42.95 -14.83
N PRO A 438 -27.88 43.84 -15.05
CA PRO A 438 -26.53 43.43 -15.40
C PRO A 438 -25.88 42.58 -14.29
N VAL A 439 -25.34 41.41 -14.65
CA VAL A 439 -24.59 40.52 -13.73
C VAL A 439 -23.10 40.77 -13.95
N LEU A 440 -22.57 41.75 -13.22
CA LEU A 440 -21.25 42.36 -13.48
C LEU A 440 -20.08 41.66 -12.77
N ASP A 441 -20.36 40.70 -11.88
CA ASP A 441 -19.36 39.94 -11.13
C ASP A 441 -19.60 38.43 -11.25
N THR A 442 -18.54 37.68 -11.54
CA THR A 442 -18.57 36.23 -11.72
C THR A 442 -18.82 35.46 -10.43
N HIS A 443 -18.76 36.07 -9.24
CA HIS A 443 -19.06 35.42 -7.95
C HIS A 443 -20.54 35.52 -7.55
N ILE A 444 -21.37 36.26 -8.30
CA ILE A 444 -22.81 36.39 -8.04
C ILE A 444 -23.50 35.06 -8.37
N SER A 445 -24.03 34.32 -7.39
CA SER A 445 -24.85 33.12 -7.63
C SER A 445 -26.34 33.40 -7.65
N THR A 446 -26.76 34.51 -7.04
CA THR A 446 -28.17 34.84 -6.85
C THR A 446 -28.41 36.33 -7.01
N VAL A 447 -29.40 36.68 -7.83
CA VAL A 447 -29.96 38.03 -7.92
C VAL A 447 -31.28 38.02 -7.17
N ARG A 448 -31.38 38.75 -6.06
CA ARG A 448 -32.60 38.83 -5.27
C ARG A 448 -33.34 40.13 -5.59
N ILE A 449 -34.63 40.02 -5.92
CA ILE A 449 -35.53 41.16 -5.98
C ILE A 449 -36.42 41.17 -4.74
N LEU A 450 -36.43 42.31 -4.06
CA LEU A 450 -37.23 42.62 -2.89
C LEU A 450 -38.40 43.48 -3.34
N TRP A 451 -39.61 42.96 -3.15
CA TRP A 451 -40.81 43.64 -3.54
C TRP A 451 -41.53 44.19 -2.31
N GLY A 452 -41.83 45.48 -2.29
CA GLY A 452 -42.36 46.17 -1.13
C GLY A 452 -43.71 46.83 -1.36
N GLY A 453 -44.65 46.71 -0.42
CA GLY A 453 -45.96 47.35 -0.50
C GLY A 453 -46.77 47.32 0.80
N LEU A 454 -48.09 47.45 0.73
CA LEU A 454 -48.97 47.41 1.91
C LEU A 454 -48.87 46.07 2.67
N GLY A 455 -49.00 46.10 4.00
CA GLY A 455 -48.94 44.90 4.86
C GLY A 455 -47.99 44.98 6.07
N PHE A 456 -47.60 46.18 6.53
CA PHE A 456 -46.72 46.39 7.69
C PHE A 456 -47.40 47.22 8.78
N ASN A 457 -46.92 47.11 10.03
CA ASN A 457 -47.30 48.04 11.10
C ASN A 457 -46.46 49.31 10.98
N ILE A 458 -47.10 50.47 11.02
CA ILE A 458 -46.45 51.78 10.87
C ILE A 458 -45.42 52.02 11.99
N GLY A 459 -45.63 51.46 13.19
CA GLY A 459 -44.67 51.55 14.29
C GLY A 459 -43.32 50.87 14.00
N ASP A 460 -43.31 49.87 13.11
CA ASP A 460 -42.11 49.11 12.78
C ASP A 460 -41.23 49.83 11.75
N VAL A 461 -41.80 50.76 10.97
CA VAL A 461 -41.08 51.59 9.96
C VAL A 461 -39.94 52.40 10.59
N MET A 462 -40.10 52.81 11.85
CA MET A 462 -39.12 53.60 12.59
C MET A 462 -38.02 52.74 13.23
N ASN A 463 -38.26 51.44 13.43
CA ASN A 463 -37.39 50.54 14.19
C ASN A 463 -36.70 49.47 13.33
N ASP A 464 -37.28 49.10 12.19
CA ASP A 464 -36.72 48.14 11.23
C ASP A 464 -36.40 48.83 9.90
N PRO A 465 -35.10 49.03 9.58
CA PRO A 465 -34.69 49.59 8.30
C PRO A 465 -35.22 48.80 7.09
N GLU A 466 -35.37 47.47 7.17
CA GLU A 466 -35.84 46.67 6.04
C GLU A 466 -37.27 47.06 5.62
N ILE A 467 -38.14 47.46 6.55
CA ILE A 467 -39.53 47.87 6.27
C ILE A 467 -39.62 49.08 5.34
N ARG A 468 -38.56 49.89 5.23
CA ARG A 468 -38.49 51.03 4.29
C ARG A 468 -38.64 50.62 2.82
N ILE A 469 -38.27 49.38 2.48
CA ILE A 469 -38.47 48.79 1.16
C ILE A 469 -39.95 48.80 0.76
N ALA A 470 -40.85 48.62 1.73
CA ALA A 470 -42.30 48.56 1.52
C ALA A 470 -42.98 49.93 1.34
N LEU A 471 -42.29 51.00 1.76
CA LEU A 471 -42.90 52.31 1.95
C LEU A 471 -43.24 52.98 0.63
N VAL A 472 -42.38 52.88 -0.38
CA VAL A 472 -42.61 53.49 -1.71
C VAL A 472 -43.83 52.87 -2.40
N GLY A 473 -43.95 51.54 -2.45
CA GLY A 473 -45.14 50.86 -3.01
C GLY A 473 -46.42 51.13 -2.22
N ALA A 474 -46.34 51.15 -0.88
CA ALA A 474 -47.47 51.47 -0.02
C ALA A 474 -47.97 52.91 -0.20
N LEU A 475 -47.08 53.88 -0.28
CA LEU A 475 -47.42 55.29 -0.50
C LEU A 475 -48.09 55.49 -1.86
N LEU A 476 -47.55 54.88 -2.91
CA LEU A 476 -48.16 54.93 -4.24
C LEU A 476 -49.57 54.34 -4.23
N THR A 477 -49.79 53.20 -3.55
CA THR A 477 -51.11 52.58 -3.43
C THR A 477 -52.10 53.46 -2.67
N ILE A 478 -51.70 54.02 -1.51
CA ILE A 478 -52.58 54.87 -0.70
C ILE A 478 -52.97 56.13 -1.46
N ILE A 479 -52.03 56.75 -2.16
CA ILE A 479 -52.25 58.03 -2.83
C ILE A 479 -53.06 57.83 -4.11
N ILE A 480 -52.65 56.89 -4.96
CA ILE A 480 -53.20 56.71 -6.31
C ILE A 480 -54.49 55.88 -6.27
N ASP A 481 -54.54 54.79 -5.50
CA ASP A 481 -55.64 53.83 -5.56
C ASP A 481 -56.72 54.07 -4.49
N VAL A 482 -56.41 54.83 -3.43
CA VAL A 482 -57.35 55.08 -2.31
C VAL A 482 -57.75 56.55 -2.22
N ILE A 483 -56.78 57.47 -2.07
CA ILE A 483 -57.08 58.89 -1.86
C ILE A 483 -57.68 59.55 -3.11
N VAL A 484 -57.12 59.31 -4.30
CA VAL A 484 -57.61 59.92 -5.54
C VAL A 484 -59.06 59.48 -5.86
N PRO A 485 -59.42 58.18 -5.85
CA PRO A 485 -60.80 57.75 -6.11
C PRO A 485 -61.80 58.23 -5.06
N ILE A 486 -61.44 58.20 -3.77
CA ILE A 486 -62.31 58.72 -2.68
C ILE A 486 -62.54 60.23 -2.85
N SER A 487 -61.51 60.99 -3.22
CA SER A 487 -61.62 62.43 -3.47
C SER A 487 -62.56 62.72 -4.64
N ILE A 488 -62.48 61.94 -5.72
CA ILE A 488 -63.40 62.03 -6.88
C ILE A 488 -64.84 61.67 -6.47
N PHE A 489 -65.04 60.63 -5.65
CA PHE A 489 -66.36 60.18 -5.18
C PHE A 489 -67.02 61.20 -4.23
N ILE A 490 -66.23 61.86 -3.37
CA ILE A 490 -66.69 62.91 -2.45
C ILE A 490 -67.12 64.17 -3.21
N ILE A 491 -66.48 64.47 -4.35
CA ILE A 491 -66.86 65.61 -5.21
C ILE A 491 -68.19 65.36 -5.95
N GLY A 492 -68.57 64.09 -6.18
CA GLY A 492 -69.81 63.71 -6.89
C GLY A 492 -71.06 63.48 -6.01
N SER A 493 -70.93 63.49 -4.69
CA SER A 493 -72.03 63.22 -3.74
C SER A 493 -72.52 64.52 -3.08
N SER A 494 -73.75 64.95 -3.36
CA SER A 494 -74.34 66.20 -2.86
C SER A 494 -74.74 66.19 -1.37
N ALA A 495 -74.31 65.21 -0.57
CA ALA A 495 -74.66 65.13 0.85
C ALA A 495 -73.53 64.57 1.71
N VAL A 496 -72.56 65.41 2.09
CA VAL A 496 -71.62 65.08 3.18
C VAL A 496 -71.40 66.28 4.11
N THR A 497 -71.82 66.11 5.36
CA THR A 497 -71.86 67.12 6.44
C THR A 497 -70.64 67.05 7.36
N ASN A 498 -69.41 66.88 6.83
CA ASN A 498 -68.19 66.91 7.64
C ASN A 498 -67.44 68.25 7.55
N LYS A 499 -67.11 68.84 8.71
CA LYS A 499 -66.45 70.15 8.86
C LYS A 499 -65.06 70.21 8.23
N ILE A 500 -64.37 69.07 8.12
CA ILE A 500 -63.02 68.92 7.56
C ILE A 500 -63.04 68.96 6.03
N VAL A 501 -64.05 68.31 5.41
CA VAL A 501 -64.24 68.34 3.95
C VAL A 501 -64.58 69.75 3.46
N LYS A 502 -65.32 70.53 4.27
CA LYS A 502 -65.60 71.95 4.00
C LYS A 502 -64.38 72.88 4.12
N GLU A 503 -63.29 72.48 4.77
CA GLU A 503 -62.05 73.27 4.79
C GLU A 503 -61.14 72.97 3.60
N ILE A 504 -61.07 71.70 3.17
CA ILE A 504 -60.33 71.29 1.98
C ILE A 504 -60.99 71.82 0.70
N MET A 505 -62.33 71.89 0.66
CA MET A 505 -63.09 72.42 -0.49
C MET A 505 -63.12 73.96 -0.60
N LYS A 506 -62.47 74.71 0.31
CA LYS A 506 -62.41 76.19 0.24
C LYS A 506 -61.28 76.72 -0.66
N ASP A 507 -60.31 75.87 -1.01
CA ASP A 507 -59.23 76.23 -1.93
C ASP A 507 -59.57 75.70 -3.33
N GLU A 508 -60.19 76.56 -4.15
CA GLU A 508 -60.59 76.25 -5.52
C GLU A 508 -59.42 75.74 -6.38
N LYS A 509 -58.17 76.13 -6.07
CA LYS A 509 -56.99 75.72 -6.83
C LYS A 509 -56.59 74.27 -6.52
N THR A 510 -56.59 73.90 -5.25
CA THR A 510 -56.31 72.53 -4.80
C THR A 510 -57.39 71.55 -5.28
N VAL A 511 -58.66 71.96 -5.30
CA VAL A 511 -59.77 71.14 -5.82
C VAL A 511 -59.69 70.97 -7.35
N ALA A 512 -59.38 72.04 -8.09
CA ALA A 512 -59.21 71.98 -9.54
C ALA A 512 -58.02 71.11 -9.96
N ASP A 513 -56.92 71.12 -9.20
CA ASP A 513 -55.73 70.30 -9.46
C ASP A 513 -55.99 68.81 -9.14
N ILE A 514 -56.74 68.50 -8.07
CA ILE A 514 -57.19 67.13 -7.75
C ILE A 514 -58.11 66.56 -8.84
N ILE A 515 -59.04 67.38 -9.38
CA ILE A 515 -59.94 66.97 -10.47
C ILE A 515 -59.16 66.75 -11.78
N LYS A 516 -58.21 67.63 -12.12
CA LYS A 516 -57.36 67.47 -13.32
C LYS A 516 -56.52 66.20 -13.26
N ILE A 517 -55.96 65.88 -12.11
CA ILE A 517 -55.15 64.67 -11.89
C ILE A 517 -56.03 63.41 -11.92
N GLY A 518 -57.22 63.47 -11.33
CA GLY A 518 -58.21 62.39 -11.39
C GLY A 518 -58.64 62.04 -12.82
N ILE A 519 -58.82 63.04 -13.69
CA ILE A 519 -59.13 62.86 -15.11
C ILE A 519 -57.91 62.30 -15.88
N LEU A 520 -56.69 62.71 -15.52
CA LEU A 520 -55.44 62.25 -16.14
C LEU A 520 -55.14 60.77 -15.86
N ILE A 521 -55.47 60.30 -14.64
CA ILE A 521 -55.28 58.92 -14.19
C ILE A 521 -56.39 58.01 -14.72
N ALA A 522 -57.66 58.46 -14.73
CA ALA A 522 -58.80 57.63 -15.14
C ALA A 522 -58.88 57.32 -16.65
N THR A 523 -58.17 58.06 -17.51
CA THR A 523 -58.22 57.88 -18.98
C THR A 523 -57.04 57.09 -19.56
N GLY A 524 -56.10 56.61 -18.73
CA GLY A 524 -54.93 55.86 -19.20
C GLY A 524 -53.93 56.69 -20.02
N LYS A 525 -54.14 58.01 -20.15
CA LYS A 525 -53.38 58.92 -21.02
C LYS A 525 -51.93 59.13 -20.57
N ILE A 526 -51.62 58.83 -19.30
CA ILE A 526 -50.27 58.94 -18.71
C ILE A 526 -49.25 58.04 -19.42
N LEU A 527 -49.60 56.82 -19.80
CA LEU A 527 -48.65 55.92 -20.48
C LEU A 527 -48.37 56.33 -21.93
N TYR A 528 -49.35 56.96 -22.61
CA TYR A 528 -49.21 57.42 -23.99
C TYR A 528 -48.44 58.75 -24.09
N ASP A 529 -48.71 59.70 -23.20
CA ASP A 529 -48.09 61.03 -23.26
C ASP A 529 -46.67 61.07 -22.65
N ILE A 530 -46.33 60.20 -21.68
CA ILE A 530 -44.97 60.08 -21.12
C ILE A 530 -43.95 59.60 -22.17
N ALA A 531 -44.41 58.88 -23.20
CA ALA A 531 -43.56 58.46 -24.30
C ALA A 531 -43.25 59.60 -25.31
N HIS A 532 -43.99 60.73 -25.29
CA HIS A 532 -43.95 61.71 -26.40
C HIS A 532 -43.92 63.21 -26.03
N ASP A 533 -44.17 63.65 -24.78
CA ASP A 533 -44.10 65.09 -24.43
C ASP A 533 -43.41 65.38 -23.08
N ARG A 534 -42.30 66.14 -23.12
CA ARG A 534 -41.50 66.53 -21.94
C ARG A 534 -42.21 67.55 -21.03
N ASN A 535 -43.26 68.24 -21.48
CA ASN A 535 -43.91 69.28 -20.69
C ASN A 535 -44.84 68.72 -19.58
N VAL A 536 -45.31 67.47 -19.72
CA VAL A 536 -46.16 66.80 -18.70
C VAL A 536 -45.33 66.36 -17.49
N ILE A 537 -44.05 66.04 -17.68
CA ILE A 537 -43.10 65.64 -16.61
C ILE A 537 -42.85 66.78 -15.62
N ASN A 538 -42.78 68.02 -16.12
CA ASN A 538 -42.61 69.21 -15.28
C ASN A 538 -43.85 69.57 -14.45
N ALA A 539 -45.03 69.00 -14.75
CA ALA A 539 -46.28 69.24 -14.02
C ALA A 539 -46.48 68.28 -12.84
N VAL A 540 -45.86 67.08 -12.86
CA VAL A 540 -46.03 66.03 -11.84
C VAL A 540 -44.83 65.98 -10.86
N ALA A 541 -43.61 66.30 -11.32
CA ALA A 541 -42.40 66.30 -10.52
C ALA A 541 -42.43 67.20 -9.25
N PRO A 542 -43.03 68.41 -9.29
CA PRO A 542 -43.19 69.23 -8.08
C PRO A 542 -44.11 68.59 -7.04
N TRP A 543 -45.07 67.74 -7.43
CA TRP A 543 -46.03 67.13 -6.50
C TRP A 543 -45.40 65.97 -5.71
N ILE A 544 -44.65 65.07 -6.37
CA ILE A 544 -43.96 63.96 -5.69
C ILE A 544 -42.85 64.49 -4.77
N GLY A 545 -42.11 65.52 -5.21
CA GLY A 545 -41.05 66.15 -4.40
C GLY A 545 -41.52 67.10 -3.29
N PHE A 546 -42.71 67.71 -3.38
CA PHE A 546 -43.17 68.75 -2.43
C PHE A 546 -44.34 68.31 -1.53
N VAL A 547 -45.20 67.38 -1.99
CA VAL A 547 -46.43 66.97 -1.27
C VAL A 547 -46.19 65.68 -0.47
N LEU A 548 -45.44 64.72 -1.01
CA LEU A 548 -45.12 63.45 -0.33
C LEU A 548 -44.33 63.68 0.99
N PRO A 549 -43.28 64.53 1.03
CA PRO A 549 -42.58 64.83 2.28
C PRO A 549 -43.44 65.66 3.24
N LYS A 550 -44.27 66.60 2.74
CA LYS A 550 -45.16 67.41 3.59
C LYS A 550 -46.30 66.61 4.22
N LEU A 551 -46.85 65.60 3.54
CA LEU A 551 -47.86 64.68 4.11
C LEU A 551 -47.29 63.78 5.21
N LEU A 552 -46.03 63.39 5.09
CA LEU A 552 -45.31 62.58 6.08
C LEU A 552 -44.78 63.40 7.27
N ILE A 553 -44.50 64.70 7.08
CA ILE A 553 -43.84 65.57 8.09
C ILE A 553 -44.79 66.61 8.73
N THR A 554 -45.90 67.00 8.10
CA THR A 554 -46.85 68.00 8.66
C THR A 554 -48.10 67.36 9.25
N LYS A 555 -48.82 68.08 10.13
CA LYS A 555 -49.85 67.65 11.11
C LYS A 555 -50.88 66.57 10.71
N LEU A 556 -51.04 66.24 9.43
CA LEU A 556 -51.90 65.17 8.95
C LEU A 556 -51.29 63.76 9.18
N GLY A 557 -49.96 63.62 9.09
CA GLY A 557 -49.26 62.35 9.36
C GLY A 557 -49.46 61.85 10.79
N PRO A 558 -49.14 62.65 11.82
CA PRO A 558 -49.40 62.32 13.23
C PRO A 558 -50.89 62.09 13.53
N TYR A 559 -51.81 62.83 12.89
CA TYR A 559 -53.27 62.67 13.07
C TYR A 559 -53.81 61.36 12.48
N LEU A 560 -53.31 60.94 11.30
CA LEU A 560 -53.61 59.63 10.72
C LEU A 560 -52.98 58.49 11.54
N LEU A 561 -51.78 58.70 12.10
CA LEU A 561 -51.11 57.79 13.04
C LEU A 561 -51.88 57.63 14.37
N GLU A 562 -52.40 58.72 14.93
CA GLU A 562 -53.20 58.73 16.17
C GLU A 562 -54.55 58.02 15.99
N LYS A 563 -55.23 58.21 14.85
CA LYS A 563 -56.51 57.53 14.56
C LYS A 563 -56.38 56.06 14.17
N LEU A 564 -55.27 55.66 13.55
CA LEU A 564 -54.94 54.24 13.32
C LEU A 564 -54.60 53.51 14.62
N GLY A 565 -54.09 54.22 15.64
CA GLY A 565 -53.79 53.68 16.96
C GLY A 565 -54.99 53.48 17.90
N GLU A 566 -56.07 54.26 17.77
CA GLU A 566 -57.08 54.33 18.83
C GLU A 566 -58.37 53.51 18.65
N SER A 567 -58.90 53.24 17.46
CA SER A 567 -60.13 52.39 17.37
C SER A 567 -60.51 51.97 15.95
N ALA A 568 -60.36 50.69 15.63
CA ALA A 568 -61.27 49.99 14.70
C ALA A 568 -61.18 48.45 14.80
N LEU A 569 -59.99 47.87 14.97
CA LEU A 569 -59.84 46.41 14.80
C LEU A 569 -60.04 45.61 16.11
N GLY A 570 -59.59 46.14 17.25
CA GLY A 570 -59.64 45.43 18.54
C GLY A 570 -61.03 45.37 19.20
N LYS A 571 -61.99 46.20 18.77
CA LYS A 571 -63.34 46.26 19.37
C LYS A 571 -64.44 45.59 18.53
N LEU A 572 -64.17 45.24 17.27
CA LEU A 572 -65.17 44.65 16.37
C LEU A 572 -65.26 43.11 16.50
N LEU A 573 -64.19 42.45 16.97
CA LEU A 573 -64.13 40.98 17.01
C LEU A 573 -64.60 40.34 18.33
N GLY A 574 -64.87 41.14 19.36
CA GLY A 574 -65.19 40.63 20.71
C GLY A 574 -66.67 40.66 21.13
N ARG A 575 -67.61 41.06 20.27
CA ARG A 575 -69.01 41.31 20.68
C ARG A 575 -70.12 40.75 19.77
N ILE A 576 -69.83 39.83 18.84
CA ILE A 576 -70.86 39.22 17.99
C ILE A 576 -70.83 37.68 18.10
N LEU A 577 -71.16 37.18 19.29
CA LEU A 577 -72.10 36.07 19.44
C LEU A 577 -73.45 36.74 19.78
N PRO A 578 -74.66 36.19 19.54
CA PRO A 578 -75.18 35.17 18.60
C PRO A 578 -76.46 35.67 17.84
N GLY A 579 -76.82 35.05 16.70
CA GLY A 579 -78.07 35.37 15.95
C GLY A 579 -77.94 35.51 14.43
N ALA A 580 -76.92 34.89 13.82
CA ALA A 580 -76.63 34.95 12.38
C ALA A 580 -77.58 34.10 11.50
N ASP A 581 -78.89 34.13 11.76
CA ASP A 581 -79.92 33.50 10.91
C ASP A 581 -80.78 34.52 10.12
N LEU A 582 -80.63 35.83 10.36
CA LEU A 582 -81.51 36.85 9.74
C LEU A 582 -80.85 37.74 8.67
N ALA A 583 -79.51 37.83 8.61
CA ALA A 583 -78.80 38.64 7.62
C ALA A 583 -78.52 37.90 6.28
N MET A 584 -78.82 36.59 6.22
CA MET A 584 -78.85 35.81 4.98
C MET A 584 -79.96 36.24 4.00
N ASN A 585 -80.89 37.12 4.40
CA ASN A 585 -82.05 37.47 3.58
C ASN A 585 -82.01 38.85 2.88
N VAL A 586 -80.95 39.65 3.03
CA VAL A 586 -80.84 40.97 2.32
C VAL A 586 -79.75 41.00 1.25
N PHE A 587 -79.07 39.85 1.03
CA PHE A 587 -78.64 39.40 -0.30
C PHE A 587 -79.85 39.03 -1.21
N ASN A 588 -80.96 39.75 -1.06
CA ASN A 588 -82.03 39.90 -2.04
C ASN A 588 -82.05 41.31 -2.66
N GLY A 589 -81.06 42.18 -2.41
CA GLY A 589 -81.09 43.53 -2.96
C GLY A 589 -79.73 44.18 -3.16
N LEU A 590 -79.15 43.94 -4.35
CA LEU A 590 -78.24 44.85 -5.06
C LEU A 590 -76.88 45.15 -4.39
N THR A 591 -75.90 44.33 -4.76
CA THR A 591 -74.47 44.37 -4.43
C THR A 591 -73.72 45.54 -5.05
N THR A 592 -73.23 46.50 -4.25
CA THR A 592 -72.11 47.40 -4.66
C THR A 592 -71.19 47.88 -3.51
N ALA A 593 -71.14 47.21 -2.35
CA ALA A 593 -70.18 47.56 -1.28
C ALA A 593 -69.30 46.39 -0.79
N ALA A 594 -69.63 45.13 -1.12
CA ALA A 594 -68.87 43.96 -0.69
C ALA A 594 -67.57 43.74 -1.49
N GLN A 595 -67.55 44.11 -2.78
CA GLN A 595 -66.41 43.83 -3.68
C GLN A 595 -65.18 44.73 -3.46
N LEU A 596 -65.33 45.94 -2.91
CA LEU A 596 -64.20 46.82 -2.52
C LEU A 596 -63.59 46.41 -1.17
N LEU A 597 -64.37 45.79 -0.28
CA LEU A 597 -63.89 45.31 1.01
C LEU A 597 -63.06 44.03 0.84
N GLU A 598 -63.46 43.12 -0.07
CA GLU A 598 -62.71 41.90 -0.39
C GLU A 598 -61.35 42.18 -1.02
N THR A 599 -61.22 43.17 -1.92
CA THR A 599 -59.94 43.53 -2.55
C THR A 599 -58.97 44.25 -1.59
N THR A 600 -59.50 45.06 -0.67
CA THR A 600 -58.70 45.76 0.35
C THR A 600 -58.20 44.80 1.43
N ILE A 601 -59.03 43.83 1.87
CA ILE A 601 -58.63 42.77 2.82
C ILE A 601 -57.57 41.84 2.19
N ALA A 602 -57.69 41.53 0.89
CA ALA A 602 -56.67 40.77 0.17
C ALA A 602 -55.32 41.51 0.07
N CYS A 603 -55.31 42.85 0.03
CA CYS A 603 -54.07 43.65 0.03
C CYS A 603 -53.45 43.83 1.42
N LEU A 604 -54.24 43.90 2.49
CA LEU A 604 -53.77 44.07 3.87
C LEU A 604 -53.35 42.76 4.54
N SER A 605 -53.79 41.62 4.01
CA SER A 605 -53.42 40.28 4.49
C SER A 605 -52.13 39.73 3.87
N THR A 606 -51.45 40.50 3.01
CA THR A 606 -50.14 40.11 2.44
C THR A 606 -48.96 40.59 3.26
N GLN A 607 -47.85 39.87 3.19
CA GLN A 607 -46.58 40.32 3.75
C GLN A 607 -46.11 41.63 3.08
N SER A 608 -45.62 42.60 3.87
CA SER A 608 -45.16 43.91 3.40
C SER A 608 -43.97 43.85 2.44
N ILE A 609 -43.09 42.86 2.63
CA ILE A 609 -41.90 42.62 1.82
C ILE A 609 -41.84 41.14 1.48
N TYR A 610 -41.70 40.84 0.20
CA TYR A 610 -41.51 39.48 -0.29
C TYR A 610 -40.28 39.41 -1.19
N LYS A 611 -39.55 38.30 -1.09
CA LYS A 611 -38.23 38.09 -1.71
C LYS A 611 -38.36 37.12 -2.88
N THR A 612 -37.78 37.45 -4.01
CA THR A 612 -37.65 36.53 -5.15
C THR A 612 -36.19 36.36 -5.51
N ASP A 613 -35.70 35.14 -5.39
CA ASP A 613 -34.31 34.81 -5.64
C ASP A 613 -34.18 34.15 -7.02
N PHE A 614 -33.47 34.80 -7.94
CA PHE A 614 -33.08 34.25 -9.22
C PHE A 614 -31.69 33.65 -9.08
N THR A 615 -31.61 32.32 -9.06
CA THR A 615 -30.38 31.59 -8.85
C THR A 615 -29.87 31.03 -10.17
N ARG A 616 -28.57 31.16 -10.42
CA ARG A 616 -27.92 30.44 -11.51
C ARG A 616 -27.32 29.13 -11.01
N THR A 617 -27.63 28.04 -11.69
CA THR A 617 -27.27 26.69 -11.26
C THR A 617 -26.75 25.84 -12.41
N ILE A 618 -25.95 24.84 -12.04
CA ILE A 618 -25.47 23.77 -12.90
C ILE A 618 -25.83 22.42 -12.26
N ASP A 619 -25.97 21.39 -13.09
CA ASP A 619 -25.94 20.01 -12.59
C ASP A 619 -24.49 19.56 -12.52
N LEU A 620 -24.11 18.89 -11.43
CA LEU A 620 -22.75 18.38 -11.24
C LEU A 620 -22.78 16.86 -11.23
N LYS A 621 -22.13 16.23 -12.21
CA LYS A 621 -21.94 14.79 -12.31
C LYS A 621 -20.49 14.45 -11.96
N ILE A 622 -20.30 13.72 -10.86
CA ILE A 622 -19.00 13.36 -10.31
C ILE A 622 -18.80 11.86 -10.49
N ASN A 623 -17.89 11.47 -11.36
CA ASN A 623 -17.50 10.07 -11.52
C ASN A 623 -16.34 9.79 -10.54
N LEU A 624 -16.59 8.95 -9.56
CA LEU A 624 -15.58 8.51 -8.61
C LEU A 624 -14.89 7.27 -9.15
N THR A 625 -13.58 7.33 -9.29
CA THR A 625 -12.74 6.19 -9.68
C THR A 625 -11.88 5.75 -8.50
N PRO A 626 -11.64 4.43 -8.36
CA PRO A 626 -10.84 3.88 -7.26
C PRO A 626 -9.35 4.27 -7.37
N ASP A 627 -8.60 3.93 -6.33
CA ASP A 627 -7.15 4.15 -6.29
C ASP A 627 -6.47 3.30 -7.39
N PRO A 628 -5.69 3.90 -8.31
CA PRO A 628 -5.13 3.17 -9.45
C PRO A 628 -4.05 2.17 -9.02
N SER A 629 -3.52 2.30 -7.80
CA SER A 629 -2.54 1.35 -7.27
C SER A 629 -3.19 0.08 -6.73
N THR A 630 -4.48 0.09 -6.37
CA THR A 630 -5.18 -1.07 -5.78
C THR A 630 -6.40 -1.50 -6.58
N HIS A 631 -6.88 -0.64 -7.48
CA HIS A 631 -8.15 -0.74 -8.20
C HIS A 631 -9.38 -0.88 -7.29
N LYS A 632 -9.25 -0.44 -6.02
CA LYS A 632 -10.32 -0.48 -5.00
C LYS A 632 -10.52 0.88 -4.34
N PHE A 633 -11.71 1.07 -3.80
CA PHE A 633 -11.93 2.09 -2.77
C PHE A 633 -11.38 1.59 -1.42
N PRO A 634 -11.06 2.49 -0.47
CA PRO A 634 -10.45 2.10 0.80
C PRO A 634 -11.25 1.02 1.54
N ASP A 635 -10.62 -0.12 1.84
CA ASP A 635 -11.31 -1.27 2.45
C ASP A 635 -11.90 -0.99 3.83
N LEU A 636 -11.40 0.02 4.55
CA LEU A 636 -11.92 0.45 5.86
C LEU A 636 -13.09 1.43 5.77
N ALA A 637 -13.36 2.01 4.60
CA ALA A 637 -14.37 3.05 4.48
C ALA A 637 -15.78 2.44 4.61
N THR A 638 -16.54 2.95 5.57
CA THR A 638 -17.97 2.62 5.74
C THR A 638 -18.88 3.77 5.34
N SER A 639 -18.32 4.95 5.07
CA SER A 639 -19.07 6.09 4.54
C SER A 639 -18.16 7.01 3.73
N TYR A 640 -18.73 7.84 2.87
CA TYR A 640 -18.00 8.93 2.22
C TYR A 640 -18.80 10.22 2.22
N ARG A 641 -18.09 11.33 2.10
CA ARG A 641 -18.59 12.71 2.06
C ARG A 641 -18.05 13.38 0.81
N ILE A 642 -18.91 14.12 0.10
CA ILE A 642 -18.48 15.01 -0.98
C ILE A 642 -18.74 16.46 -0.53
N ALA A 643 -17.73 17.32 -0.68
CA ALA A 643 -17.77 18.73 -0.35
C ALA A 643 -17.43 19.57 -1.59
N VAL A 644 -18.30 20.51 -1.95
CA VAL A 644 -18.06 21.48 -3.02
C VAL A 644 -17.69 22.83 -2.40
N MET A 645 -16.50 23.32 -2.71
CA MET A 645 -15.97 24.61 -2.25
C MET A 645 -15.92 25.62 -3.41
N TYR A 646 -16.06 26.90 -3.11
CA TYR A 646 -15.96 28.00 -4.07
C TYR A 646 -14.75 28.89 -3.74
N ASP A 647 -14.23 29.62 -4.72
CA ASP A 647 -13.03 30.47 -4.63
C ASP A 647 -13.22 31.77 -3.84
N THR A 648 -14.37 31.94 -3.20
CA THR A 648 -14.60 32.97 -2.18
C THR A 648 -13.89 32.52 -0.89
N ASN A 649 -13.12 33.39 -0.22
CA ASN A 649 -12.26 33.13 0.96
C ASN A 649 -12.97 32.54 2.22
N VAL A 650 -13.73 31.45 2.07
CA VAL A 650 -14.64 30.90 3.06
C VAL A 650 -14.28 29.43 3.34
N THR A 651 -14.26 29.07 4.61
CA THR A 651 -13.79 27.76 5.12
C THR A 651 -14.87 26.67 5.13
N THR A 652 -16.13 26.98 4.75
CA THR A 652 -17.28 26.07 4.86
C THR A 652 -17.77 25.65 3.46
N PRO A 653 -17.99 24.35 3.19
CA PRO A 653 -18.45 23.90 1.88
C PRO A 653 -19.90 24.31 1.63
N ALA A 654 -20.20 24.73 0.41
CA ALA A 654 -21.54 25.19 0.00
C ALA A 654 -22.54 24.04 -0.20
N VAL A 655 -22.05 22.82 -0.47
CA VAL A 655 -22.84 21.59 -0.55
C VAL A 655 -22.05 20.46 0.12
N GLU A 656 -22.69 19.73 1.03
CA GLU A 656 -22.15 18.54 1.69
C GLU A 656 -23.20 17.42 1.77
N GLN A 657 -22.84 16.21 1.32
CA GLN A 657 -23.70 15.04 1.45
C GLN A 657 -22.90 13.80 1.86
N LYS A 658 -23.47 13.00 2.77
CA LYS A 658 -22.90 11.76 3.30
C LYS A 658 -23.63 10.55 2.70
N TYR A 659 -22.86 9.50 2.40
CA TYR A 659 -23.34 8.25 1.83
C TYR A 659 -22.79 7.05 2.61
N ASP A 660 -23.53 5.94 2.61
CA ASP A 660 -23.15 4.67 3.24
C ASP A 660 -22.34 3.78 2.26
N LEU A 661 -21.30 3.12 2.76
CA LEU A 661 -20.43 2.18 2.04
C LEU A 661 -20.31 0.81 2.75
N THR A 662 -21.21 0.50 3.69
CA THR A 662 -21.23 -0.83 4.31
C THR A 662 -21.42 -1.95 3.28
N GLY A 663 -20.60 -3.01 3.38
CA GLY A 663 -20.63 -4.12 2.42
C GLY A 663 -19.24 -4.73 2.15
N PRO A 664 -19.13 -5.62 1.15
CA PRO A 664 -17.86 -6.20 0.72
C PRO A 664 -16.96 -5.15 0.05
N THR A 665 -15.75 -5.56 -0.33
CA THR A 665 -14.83 -4.71 -1.12
C THR A 665 -15.54 -4.11 -2.33
N ARG A 666 -15.41 -2.79 -2.49
CA ARG A 666 -15.96 -2.03 -3.61
C ARG A 666 -14.83 -1.59 -4.52
N SER A 667 -14.92 -1.93 -5.80
CA SER A 667 -13.91 -1.62 -6.82
C SER A 667 -14.47 -0.82 -7.99
N ASP A 668 -15.73 -1.02 -8.34
CA ASP A 668 -16.26 -0.46 -9.58
C ASP A 668 -16.52 1.05 -9.46
N PRO A 669 -16.09 1.85 -10.45
CA PRO A 669 -16.39 3.28 -10.50
C PRO A 669 -17.89 3.52 -10.40
N PHE A 670 -18.27 4.61 -9.73
CA PHE A 670 -19.67 4.99 -9.63
C PHE A 670 -19.83 6.51 -9.70
N THR A 671 -21.02 6.93 -10.10
CA THR A 671 -21.34 8.34 -10.31
C THR A 671 -22.23 8.87 -9.20
N VAL A 672 -21.92 10.07 -8.73
CA VAL A 672 -22.79 10.86 -7.87
C VAL A 672 -23.22 12.11 -8.63
N THR A 673 -24.53 12.39 -8.65
CA THR A 673 -25.09 13.57 -9.32
C THR A 673 -25.69 14.51 -8.29
N PHE A 674 -25.26 15.76 -8.31
CA PHE A 674 -25.89 16.87 -7.61
C PHE A 674 -26.70 17.68 -8.61
N LYS A 675 -27.95 17.97 -8.27
CA LYS A 675 -28.81 18.85 -9.08
C LYS A 675 -28.77 20.26 -8.54
N ASP A 676 -28.84 21.23 -9.45
CA ASP A 676 -29.01 22.66 -9.15
C ASP A 676 -27.95 23.25 -8.19
N VAL A 677 -26.68 22.86 -8.37
CA VAL A 677 -25.53 23.39 -7.63
C VAL A 677 -25.24 24.83 -8.08
N PRO A 678 -24.90 25.78 -7.19
CA PRO A 678 -24.64 27.18 -7.56
C PRO A 678 -23.56 27.34 -8.66
N ALA A 679 -23.85 28.11 -9.69
CA ALA A 679 -22.95 28.30 -10.83
C ALA A 679 -22.14 29.60 -10.72
N ALA A 680 -21.32 29.78 -9.68
CA ALA A 680 -20.56 31.01 -9.44
C ALA A 680 -19.06 30.79 -9.30
N GLY A 681 -18.27 31.76 -9.80
CA GLY A 681 -16.81 31.78 -9.73
C GLY A 681 -16.20 30.48 -10.20
N LYS A 682 -15.23 30.00 -9.44
CA LYS A 682 -14.68 28.66 -9.59
C LYS A 682 -15.07 27.78 -8.42
N LEU A 683 -15.26 26.51 -8.70
CA LEU A 683 -15.50 25.48 -7.70
C LEU A 683 -14.35 24.47 -7.67
N LYS A 684 -14.12 23.90 -6.49
CA LYS A 684 -13.23 22.76 -6.27
C LYS A 684 -13.97 21.73 -5.42
N ILE A 685 -13.84 20.46 -5.80
CA ILE A 685 -14.58 19.36 -5.17
C ILE A 685 -13.60 18.51 -4.39
N TYR A 686 -13.96 18.19 -3.16
CA TYR A 686 -13.26 17.26 -2.30
C TYR A 686 -14.15 16.07 -1.98
N VAL A 687 -13.56 14.89 -1.95
CA VAL A 687 -14.23 13.63 -1.61
C VAL A 687 -13.44 12.97 -0.49
N PHE A 688 -14.12 12.59 0.58
CA PHE A 688 -13.51 12.04 1.79
C PHE A 688 -14.18 10.71 2.15
N PHE A 689 -13.41 9.64 2.25
CA PHE A 689 -13.85 8.31 2.65
C PHE A 689 -13.50 8.09 4.12
N TYR A 690 -14.49 7.76 4.94
CA TYR A 690 -14.34 7.60 6.38
C TYR A 690 -14.60 6.17 6.82
N ALA A 691 -13.74 5.67 7.71
CA ALA A 691 -13.99 4.46 8.47
C ALA A 691 -15.08 4.68 9.54
N LYS A 692 -15.57 3.59 10.12
CA LYS A 692 -16.66 3.60 11.13
C LYS A 692 -16.35 4.49 12.34
N ASN A 693 -15.08 4.57 12.74
CA ASN A 693 -14.62 5.38 13.87
C ASN A 693 -14.35 6.86 13.52
N GLY A 694 -14.58 7.28 12.26
CA GLY A 694 -14.34 8.63 11.78
C GLY A 694 -12.94 8.88 11.20
N TRP A 695 -12.06 7.88 11.15
CA TRP A 695 -10.76 8.03 10.50
C TRP A 695 -10.87 8.21 8.99
N LEU A 696 -10.07 9.11 8.41
CA LEU A 696 -10.05 9.39 6.99
C LEU A 696 -9.27 8.31 6.22
N ALA A 697 -9.99 7.31 5.71
CA ALA A 697 -9.46 6.15 5.02
C ALA A 697 -9.01 6.42 3.58
N GLY A 698 -9.53 7.48 2.96
CA GLY A 698 -9.06 7.93 1.66
C GLY A 698 -9.66 9.26 1.26
N GLN A 699 -9.09 9.89 0.24
CA GLN A 699 -9.56 11.17 -0.25
C GLN A 699 -9.27 11.36 -1.74
N GLY A 700 -10.04 12.24 -2.38
CA GLY A 700 -9.80 12.68 -3.75
C GLY A 700 -10.23 14.13 -3.93
N GLU A 701 -9.70 14.78 -4.96
CA GLU A 701 -10.10 16.13 -5.35
C GLU A 701 -10.20 16.29 -6.86
N SER A 702 -11.00 17.25 -7.33
CA SER A 702 -11.15 17.59 -8.77
C SER A 702 -9.93 18.27 -9.39
N GLY A 703 -8.76 18.19 -8.74
CA GLY A 703 -7.54 18.90 -9.12
C GLY A 703 -7.59 20.39 -8.77
N GLY A 704 -7.45 21.25 -9.78
CA GLY A 704 -7.49 22.70 -9.61
C GLY A 704 -8.90 23.28 -9.43
N TRP A 705 -8.98 24.60 -9.29
CA TRP A 705 -10.22 25.35 -9.37
C TRP A 705 -10.82 25.25 -10.78
N MET A 706 -12.05 24.75 -10.88
CA MET A 706 -12.80 24.58 -12.12
C MET A 706 -13.84 25.69 -12.27
N GLU A 707 -14.05 26.21 -13.48
CA GLU A 707 -15.15 27.14 -13.73
C GLU A 707 -16.49 26.49 -13.38
N ALA A 708 -17.33 27.16 -12.60
CA ALA A 708 -18.65 26.66 -12.21
C ALA A 708 -19.69 26.78 -13.35
N LYS A 709 -19.36 26.21 -14.52
CA LYS A 709 -20.18 26.22 -15.74
C LYS A 709 -20.27 24.82 -16.33
N GLY A 710 -21.38 24.48 -16.94
CA GLY A 710 -21.55 23.22 -17.64
C GLY A 710 -20.67 23.12 -18.88
N THR A 711 -20.21 21.91 -19.16
CA THR A 711 -19.41 21.57 -20.35
C THR A 711 -20.25 20.97 -21.46
N ASP A 712 -21.47 20.51 -21.12
CA ASP A 712 -22.49 19.99 -22.02
C ASP A 712 -23.86 20.53 -21.54
N GLY A 713 -24.31 21.63 -22.15
CA GLY A 713 -25.37 22.46 -21.59
C GLY A 713 -25.06 22.87 -20.14
N PRO A 714 -25.99 22.75 -19.18
CA PRO A 714 -25.76 23.08 -17.77
C PRO A 714 -25.10 21.96 -16.95
N LEU A 715 -24.70 20.85 -17.57
CA LEU A 715 -24.07 19.73 -16.88
C LEU A 715 -22.54 19.91 -16.85
N LEU A 716 -21.98 19.98 -15.64
CA LEU A 716 -20.54 19.89 -15.40
C LEU A 716 -20.20 18.45 -15.01
N THR A 717 -19.38 17.77 -15.80
CA THR A 717 -18.89 16.42 -15.48
C THR A 717 -17.42 16.48 -15.05
N THR A 718 -17.09 15.79 -13.95
CA THR A 718 -15.71 15.65 -13.48
C THR A 718 -15.42 14.22 -13.06
N ASN A 719 -14.15 13.83 -13.16
CA ASN A 719 -13.65 12.54 -12.72
C ASN A 719 -12.73 12.77 -11.52
N ILE A 720 -13.03 12.17 -10.38
CA ILE A 720 -12.23 12.29 -9.16
C ILE A 720 -11.71 10.91 -8.77
N GLN A 721 -10.39 10.80 -8.75
CA GLN A 721 -9.70 9.61 -8.30
C GLN A 721 -9.53 9.63 -6.78
N ILE A 722 -9.86 8.52 -6.14
CA ILE A 722 -9.74 8.37 -4.69
C ILE A 722 -8.41 7.71 -4.36
N ARG A 723 -7.59 8.35 -3.53
CA ARG A 723 -6.36 7.80 -2.99
C ARG A 723 -6.60 7.20 -1.63
N THR A 724 -6.16 5.97 -1.41
CA THR A 724 -6.27 5.26 -0.14
C THR A 724 -5.16 5.70 0.82
N HIS A 725 -5.50 5.96 2.08
CA HIS A 725 -4.54 6.22 3.13
C HIS A 725 -4.09 4.91 3.78
N ALA A 726 -2.78 4.75 3.95
CA ALA A 726 -2.22 3.57 4.61
C ALA A 726 -2.47 3.61 6.13
N VAL A 727 -2.87 2.48 6.69
CA VAL A 727 -3.17 2.34 8.13
C VAL A 727 -1.87 2.20 8.93
N PRO A 728 -1.50 3.13 9.83
CA PRO A 728 -0.37 2.93 10.74
C PRO A 728 -0.62 1.73 11.67
N LEU A 729 0.40 0.89 11.84
CA LEU A 729 0.34 -0.25 12.76
C LEU A 729 0.80 0.20 14.13
N THR A 730 0.05 -0.17 15.16
CA THR A 730 0.30 0.14 16.56
C THR A 730 0.01 -1.10 17.42
N VAL A 731 0.21 -0.99 18.73
CA VAL A 731 -0.17 -2.06 19.67
C VAL A 731 -1.69 -2.32 19.70
N ASP A 732 -2.50 -1.40 19.19
CA ASP A 732 -3.95 -1.52 19.08
C ASP A 732 -4.39 -2.17 17.74
N SER A 733 -3.44 -2.55 16.86
CA SER A 733 -3.73 -3.07 15.51
C SER A 733 -4.16 -4.55 15.49
N ILE A 734 -5.21 -4.87 16.23
CA ILE A 734 -5.85 -6.20 16.22
C ILE A 734 -6.71 -6.33 14.96
N TYR A 735 -6.39 -7.29 14.11
CA TYR A 735 -7.04 -7.48 12.81
C TYR A 735 -8.47 -7.98 12.96
N GLU A 736 -9.35 -7.51 12.07
CA GLU A 736 -10.76 -7.89 12.02
C GLU A 736 -11.06 -8.65 10.72
N HIS A 737 -11.88 -9.70 10.83
CA HIS A 737 -12.34 -10.43 9.65
C HIS A 737 -13.34 -9.58 8.87
N LYS A 738 -13.09 -9.38 7.58
CA LYS A 738 -13.95 -8.54 6.72
C LYS A 738 -14.90 -9.39 5.86
N GLN A 739 -14.35 -10.37 5.15
CA GLN A 739 -15.07 -11.13 4.13
C GLN A 739 -14.33 -12.42 3.79
N LYS A 740 -15.04 -13.36 3.16
CA LYS A 740 -14.45 -14.61 2.67
C LYS A 740 -15.01 -15.00 1.29
N ILE A 741 -14.30 -15.87 0.58
CA ILE A 741 -14.81 -16.46 -0.66
C ILE A 741 -15.91 -17.48 -0.34
N ALA A 742 -17.00 -17.40 -1.10
CA ALA A 742 -18.09 -18.36 -1.14
C ALA A 742 -18.59 -18.51 -2.58
N TYR A 743 -19.41 -19.53 -2.87
CA TYR A 743 -20.09 -19.67 -4.16
C TYR A 743 -21.56 -19.28 -4.05
N ARG A 744 -22.02 -18.45 -4.99
CA ARG A 744 -23.45 -18.17 -5.22
C ARG A 744 -23.75 -18.42 -6.68
N GLU A 745 -24.75 -19.26 -6.95
CA GLU A 745 -25.14 -19.65 -8.33
C GLU A 745 -23.95 -20.18 -9.15
N GLY A 746 -23.00 -20.83 -8.48
CA GLY A 746 -21.80 -21.39 -9.11
C GLY A 746 -20.70 -20.39 -9.46
N ILE A 747 -20.81 -19.13 -9.03
CA ILE A 747 -19.80 -18.09 -9.25
C ILE A 747 -19.14 -17.75 -7.90
N PRO A 748 -17.80 -17.62 -7.83
CA PRO A 748 -17.14 -17.19 -6.60
C PRO A 748 -17.44 -15.72 -6.30
N VAL A 749 -17.81 -15.43 -5.06
CA VAL A 749 -18.16 -14.09 -4.56
C VAL A 749 -17.47 -13.79 -3.23
N TRP A 750 -17.14 -12.53 -2.98
CA TRP A 750 -16.75 -12.07 -1.64
C TRP A 750 -18.00 -11.90 -0.78
N GLU A 751 -18.14 -12.75 0.22
CA GLU A 751 -19.20 -12.65 1.23
C GLU A 751 -18.70 -11.85 2.45
N ALA A 752 -19.25 -10.65 2.63
CA ALA A 752 -18.96 -9.80 3.78
C ALA A 752 -19.51 -10.42 5.08
N THR A 753 -18.63 -10.61 6.06
CA THR A 753 -18.99 -11.16 7.38
C THR A 753 -17.93 -10.81 8.41
N ALA A 754 -18.37 -10.46 9.62
CA ALA A 754 -17.48 -10.26 10.77
C ALA A 754 -17.05 -11.57 11.43
N GLN A 755 -17.73 -12.68 11.12
CA GLN A 755 -17.42 -14.00 11.69
C GLN A 755 -16.47 -14.75 10.76
N ALA A 756 -15.25 -14.97 11.23
CA ALA A 756 -14.27 -15.82 10.56
C ALA A 756 -14.71 -17.30 10.55
N PRO A 757 -14.22 -18.11 9.60
CA PRO A 757 -14.41 -19.56 9.61
C PRO A 757 -13.93 -20.20 10.92
N LYS A 758 -14.62 -21.26 11.35
CA LYS A 758 -14.36 -21.95 12.63
C LYS A 758 -13.65 -23.29 12.46
N GLN A 759 -13.42 -23.71 11.22
CA GLN A 759 -12.68 -24.91 10.90
C GLN A 759 -11.20 -24.70 11.24
N THR A 760 -10.57 -25.77 11.66
CA THR A 760 -9.21 -25.86 12.18
C THR A 760 -8.51 -27.04 11.52
N ILE A 761 -7.23 -27.21 11.82
CA ILE A 761 -6.44 -28.36 11.37
C ILE A 761 -7.04 -29.72 11.79
N LYS A 762 -7.85 -29.76 12.85
CA LYS A 762 -8.46 -30.99 13.39
C LYS A 762 -9.80 -31.35 12.75
N ASN A 763 -10.45 -30.43 12.05
CA ASN A 763 -11.79 -30.62 11.48
C ASN A 763 -11.96 -29.98 10.08
N ALA A 764 -10.87 -29.89 9.31
CA ALA A 764 -10.85 -29.26 7.98
C ALA A 764 -11.70 -29.98 6.92
N SER A 765 -11.79 -31.31 6.96
CA SER A 765 -12.74 -32.13 6.19
C SER A 765 -12.90 -33.50 6.83
N ALA A 766 -14.14 -33.98 6.99
CA ALA A 766 -14.46 -35.31 7.51
C ALA A 766 -14.79 -36.33 6.40
N ASP A 767 -14.91 -35.87 5.15
CA ASP A 767 -15.28 -36.68 4.00
C ASP A 767 -14.02 -37.19 3.28
N PRO A 768 -13.74 -38.50 3.26
CA PRO A 768 -12.59 -39.07 2.55
C PRO A 768 -12.63 -38.88 1.03
N GLU A 769 -13.81 -38.71 0.43
CA GLU A 769 -13.95 -38.50 -1.03
C GLU A 769 -13.62 -37.06 -1.42
N HIS A 770 -13.73 -36.12 -0.48
CA HIS A 770 -13.44 -34.69 -0.65
C HIS A 770 -12.47 -34.18 0.43
N ALA A 771 -11.45 -34.98 0.74
CA ALA A 771 -10.45 -34.65 1.73
C ALA A 771 -9.54 -33.53 1.19
N ILE A 772 -9.36 -32.48 1.99
CA ILE A 772 -8.51 -31.34 1.66
C ILE A 772 -7.28 -31.27 2.58
N ASP A 773 -6.14 -30.93 2.01
CA ASP A 773 -4.92 -30.60 2.73
C ASP A 773 -4.41 -29.23 2.25
N VAL A 774 -4.50 -28.25 3.16
CA VAL A 774 -4.02 -26.88 2.99
C VAL A 774 -2.68 -26.62 3.68
N GLN A 775 -2.14 -27.59 4.45
CA GLN A 775 -0.85 -27.41 5.14
C GLN A 775 0.30 -27.34 4.15
N ASN A 776 0.20 -28.13 3.09
CA ASN A 776 1.11 -28.17 1.94
C ASN A 776 0.67 -27.22 0.81
N GLY A 777 -0.22 -26.27 1.11
CA GLY A 777 -0.74 -25.28 0.18
C GLY A 777 0.03 -23.95 0.18
N HIS A 778 -0.25 -23.11 -0.81
CA HIS A 778 0.35 -21.79 -0.97
C HIS A 778 -0.72 -20.71 -1.05
N ILE A 779 -0.36 -19.46 -0.73
CA ILE A 779 -1.19 -18.27 -0.95
C ILE A 779 -0.29 -17.07 -1.18
N THR A 780 -0.62 -16.27 -2.18
CA THR A 780 0.13 -15.10 -2.64
C THR A 780 -0.82 -14.04 -3.16
N THR A 781 -0.44 -12.77 -3.07
CA THR A 781 -1.25 -11.65 -3.58
C THR A 781 -0.37 -10.69 -4.39
N THR A 782 -0.96 -10.01 -5.35
CA THR A 782 -0.31 -8.94 -6.10
C THR A 782 -1.24 -7.75 -6.27
N GLN A 783 -0.69 -6.55 -6.05
CA GLN A 783 -1.50 -5.38 -5.83
C GLN A 783 -2.02 -4.73 -7.13
N LYS A 784 -1.15 -4.43 -8.11
CA LYS A 784 -1.59 -3.76 -9.36
C LYS A 784 -2.45 -4.67 -10.26
N PRO A 785 -2.13 -5.95 -10.48
CA PRO A 785 -3.05 -6.84 -11.18
C PRO A 785 -4.34 -7.12 -10.38
N ALA A 786 -4.34 -6.81 -9.07
CA ALA A 786 -5.44 -7.02 -8.13
C ALA A 786 -5.86 -8.49 -7.98
N MET A 787 -4.90 -9.40 -7.87
CA MET A 787 -5.13 -10.85 -7.89
C MET A 787 -4.58 -11.56 -6.65
N VAL A 788 -5.25 -12.64 -6.24
CA VAL A 788 -4.83 -13.57 -5.18
C VAL A 788 -4.74 -14.97 -5.77
N GLY A 789 -3.57 -15.59 -5.60
CA GLY A 789 -3.27 -16.94 -6.05
C GLY A 789 -3.09 -17.86 -4.86
N TYR A 790 -3.53 -19.11 -4.98
CA TYR A 790 -3.43 -20.10 -3.91
C TYR A 790 -3.36 -21.52 -4.45
N SER A 791 -2.88 -22.44 -3.62
CA SER A 791 -2.81 -23.87 -3.94
C SER A 791 -3.18 -24.73 -2.75
N TRP A 792 -3.64 -25.94 -3.02
CA TRP A 792 -3.99 -26.95 -2.04
C TRP A 792 -3.90 -28.34 -2.65
N LYS A 793 -3.99 -29.37 -1.82
CA LYS A 793 -4.18 -30.76 -2.23
C LYS A 793 -5.58 -31.22 -1.88
N ALA A 794 -6.25 -31.92 -2.78
CA ALA A 794 -7.54 -32.53 -2.48
C ALA A 794 -7.82 -33.81 -3.29
N THR A 795 -8.66 -34.68 -2.74
CA THR A 795 -9.37 -35.72 -3.52
C THR A 795 -10.60 -35.11 -4.18
N GLY A 796 -11.13 -35.77 -5.22
CA GLY A 796 -12.36 -35.31 -5.89
C GLY A 796 -12.18 -33.99 -6.65
N LEU A 797 -10.96 -33.69 -7.13
CA LEU A 797 -10.73 -32.48 -7.94
C LEU A 797 -11.40 -32.53 -9.32
N HIS A 798 -11.75 -33.74 -9.79
CA HIS A 798 -12.33 -34.01 -11.11
C HIS A 798 -11.48 -33.44 -12.26
N LEU A 799 -10.15 -33.55 -12.14
CA LEU A 799 -9.17 -33.13 -13.15
C LEU A 799 -8.36 -34.33 -13.65
N PRO A 800 -7.88 -34.31 -14.91
CA PRO A 800 -6.82 -35.21 -15.38
C PRO A 800 -5.54 -35.08 -14.53
N ALA A 801 -4.87 -36.20 -14.28
CA ALA A 801 -3.61 -36.22 -13.53
C ALA A 801 -2.41 -35.91 -14.45
N ASP A 802 -1.67 -34.84 -14.12
CA ASP A 802 -0.41 -34.37 -14.72
C ASP A 802 -0.45 -34.01 -16.23
N ARG A 803 -1.37 -34.58 -17.01
CA ARG A 803 -1.46 -34.37 -18.46
C ARG A 803 -2.92 -34.19 -18.90
N PRO A 804 -3.23 -33.25 -19.81
CA PRO A 804 -4.61 -32.99 -20.23
C PRO A 804 -5.31 -34.18 -20.90
N ASP A 805 -4.55 -35.11 -21.49
CA ASP A 805 -5.04 -36.32 -22.14
C ASP A 805 -5.18 -37.52 -21.18
N ALA A 806 -4.77 -37.38 -19.92
CA ALA A 806 -4.96 -38.42 -18.92
C ALA A 806 -6.44 -38.57 -18.53
N PRO A 807 -6.87 -39.76 -18.05
CA PRO A 807 -8.18 -39.93 -17.44
C PRO A 807 -8.38 -38.98 -16.25
N VAL A 808 -9.61 -38.49 -16.08
CA VAL A 808 -10.00 -37.75 -14.88
C VAL A 808 -9.75 -38.62 -13.65
N SER A 809 -9.15 -38.03 -12.62
CA SER A 809 -8.80 -38.69 -11.36
C SER A 809 -9.42 -37.99 -10.17
N ASP A 810 -9.92 -38.78 -9.23
CA ASP A 810 -10.39 -38.32 -7.92
C ASP A 810 -9.38 -38.61 -6.80
N GLN A 811 -8.20 -39.12 -7.16
CA GLN A 811 -7.12 -39.28 -6.20
C GLN A 811 -6.62 -37.93 -5.70
N ALA A 812 -5.94 -37.95 -4.55
CA ALA A 812 -5.45 -36.75 -3.91
C ALA A 812 -4.35 -36.09 -4.75
N MET A 813 -4.67 -34.98 -5.40
CA MET A 813 -3.76 -34.21 -6.27
C MET A 813 -3.65 -32.76 -5.78
N TYR A 814 -2.53 -32.12 -6.11
CA TYR A 814 -2.33 -30.69 -5.92
C TYR A 814 -2.96 -29.90 -7.06
N THR A 815 -3.44 -28.71 -6.76
CA THR A 815 -3.89 -27.77 -7.79
C THR A 815 -3.63 -26.33 -7.34
N VAL A 816 -3.68 -25.40 -8.29
CA VAL A 816 -3.53 -23.97 -8.05
C VAL A 816 -4.72 -23.22 -8.62
N GLN A 817 -5.11 -22.12 -7.99
CA GLN A 817 -6.19 -21.25 -8.45
C GLN A 817 -5.80 -19.79 -8.27
N ASN A 818 -6.33 -18.95 -9.14
CA ASN A 818 -6.29 -17.50 -9.04
C ASN A 818 -7.70 -16.93 -8.95
N LEU A 819 -7.86 -15.84 -8.21
CA LEU A 819 -9.07 -15.05 -8.11
C LEU A 819 -8.74 -13.55 -8.16
N SER A 820 -9.73 -12.75 -8.57
CA SER A 820 -9.66 -11.30 -8.40
C SER A 820 -9.89 -10.93 -6.93
N THR A 821 -9.14 -9.96 -6.45
CA THR A 821 -9.32 -9.38 -5.11
C THR A 821 -10.36 -8.24 -5.11
N LEU A 822 -10.89 -7.89 -6.29
CA LEU A 822 -11.92 -6.87 -6.50
C LEU A 822 -13.31 -7.39 -6.13
N GLN A 823 -14.34 -6.55 -6.31
CA GLN A 823 -15.73 -6.88 -5.96
C GLN A 823 -16.24 -8.18 -6.60
N GLU A 824 -15.76 -8.52 -7.80
CA GLU A 824 -16.10 -9.76 -8.53
C GLU A 824 -14.87 -10.68 -8.65
N PRO A 825 -14.73 -11.69 -7.79
CA PRO A 825 -13.59 -12.64 -7.82
C PRO A 825 -13.45 -13.38 -9.16
N SER A 826 -14.58 -13.64 -9.83
CA SER A 826 -14.65 -14.40 -11.07
C SER A 826 -13.95 -13.73 -12.25
N ARG A 827 -13.72 -12.40 -12.22
CA ARG A 827 -13.06 -11.64 -13.30
C ARG A 827 -11.69 -12.21 -13.67
N SER A 828 -10.96 -12.73 -12.69
CA SER A 828 -9.63 -13.32 -12.88
C SER A 828 -9.59 -14.79 -12.43
N HIS A 829 -10.74 -15.47 -12.38
CA HIS A 829 -10.78 -16.89 -12.00
C HIS A 829 -10.08 -17.76 -13.04
N TRP A 830 -9.03 -18.45 -12.60
CA TRP A 830 -8.19 -19.31 -13.42
C TRP A 830 -7.59 -20.44 -12.59
N HIS A 831 -7.46 -21.62 -13.20
CA HIS A 831 -6.73 -22.78 -12.67
C HIS A 831 -6.20 -23.59 -13.87
N PRO A 832 -5.17 -24.44 -13.70
CA PRO A 832 -4.69 -25.32 -14.76
C PRO A 832 -5.74 -26.39 -15.13
N GLU A 833 -5.64 -26.93 -16.34
CA GLU A 833 -6.54 -27.99 -16.83
C GLU A 833 -6.27 -29.36 -16.20
N VAL A 834 -5.17 -29.49 -15.44
CA VAL A 834 -4.72 -30.73 -14.80
C VAL A 834 -4.55 -30.54 -13.29
N GLY A 835 -4.67 -31.63 -12.54
CA GLY A 835 -4.13 -31.74 -11.18
C GLY A 835 -2.72 -32.31 -11.20
N PHE A 836 -1.90 -31.98 -10.21
CA PHE A 836 -0.53 -32.47 -10.11
C PHE A 836 -0.42 -33.58 -9.06
N SER A 837 0.19 -34.70 -9.43
CA SER A 837 0.41 -35.82 -8.50
C SER A 837 1.51 -35.52 -7.46
N GLN A 838 2.37 -34.55 -7.74
CA GLN A 838 3.46 -34.08 -6.91
C GLN A 838 3.20 -32.66 -6.38
N PRO A 839 3.91 -32.21 -5.31
CA PRO A 839 3.71 -30.88 -4.73
C PRO A 839 3.83 -29.74 -5.75
N SER A 840 2.86 -28.82 -5.71
CA SER A 840 2.77 -27.65 -6.57
C SER A 840 2.30 -26.43 -5.77
N GLY A 841 2.68 -25.24 -6.23
CA GLY A 841 2.33 -23.98 -5.61
C GLY A 841 2.37 -22.81 -6.58
N ILE A 842 1.98 -21.64 -6.10
CA ILE A 842 1.87 -20.41 -6.88
C ILE A 842 2.45 -19.23 -6.10
N VAL A 843 3.15 -18.34 -6.81
CA VAL A 843 3.83 -17.18 -6.23
C VAL A 843 3.74 -15.98 -7.16
N TYR A 844 3.47 -14.81 -6.59
CA TYR A 844 3.43 -13.55 -7.33
C TYR A 844 4.49 -12.58 -6.82
N ASP A 845 4.94 -11.70 -7.71
CA ASP A 845 5.58 -10.47 -7.31
C ASP A 845 4.50 -9.56 -6.71
N VAL A 846 4.59 -9.25 -5.41
CA VAL A 846 3.60 -8.43 -4.71
C VAL A 846 3.42 -7.05 -5.36
N ALA A 847 4.50 -6.54 -5.95
CA ALA A 847 4.55 -5.27 -6.66
C ALA A 847 4.55 -5.45 -8.19
N SER A 848 4.09 -6.61 -8.69
CA SER A 848 4.01 -6.91 -10.12
C SER A 848 3.41 -5.75 -10.90
N PRO A 849 4.00 -5.36 -12.05
CA PRO A 849 3.33 -4.50 -13.00
C PRO A 849 2.09 -5.19 -13.58
N GLU A 850 1.20 -4.39 -14.16
CA GLU A 850 -0.05 -4.85 -14.80
C GLU A 850 0.08 -5.06 -16.32
N ASP A 851 1.31 -5.05 -16.84
CA ASP A 851 1.66 -5.12 -18.26
C ASP A 851 2.16 -6.50 -18.72
N LYS A 852 1.95 -7.55 -17.90
CA LYS A 852 2.40 -8.95 -18.11
C LYS A 852 3.90 -9.18 -17.95
N SER A 853 4.70 -8.15 -17.73
CA SER A 853 6.16 -8.31 -17.52
C SER A 853 6.53 -8.86 -16.15
N GLY A 854 5.58 -8.85 -15.20
CA GLY A 854 5.79 -9.28 -13.82
C GLY A 854 6.30 -10.71 -13.66
N ARG A 855 7.04 -10.92 -12.58
CA ARG A 855 7.66 -12.19 -12.18
C ARG A 855 6.68 -13.01 -11.36
N ASN A 856 5.66 -13.54 -12.03
CA ASN A 856 4.59 -14.33 -11.42
C ASN A 856 4.67 -15.75 -11.96
N PHE A 857 4.60 -16.74 -11.08
CA PHE A 857 4.88 -18.12 -11.45
C PHE A 857 4.03 -19.14 -10.70
N TYR A 858 3.93 -20.34 -11.25
CA TYR A 858 3.51 -21.53 -10.54
C TYR A 858 4.49 -22.68 -10.79
N ILE A 859 4.47 -23.69 -9.91
CA ILE A 859 5.27 -24.90 -10.04
C ILE A 859 4.47 -25.95 -10.81
N ASP A 860 5.01 -26.37 -11.94
CA ASP A 860 4.55 -27.53 -12.70
C ASP A 860 5.43 -28.73 -12.35
N SER A 861 4.81 -29.75 -11.75
CA SER A 861 5.48 -30.97 -11.31
C SER A 861 5.08 -32.21 -12.13
N SER A 862 4.48 -31.99 -13.30
CA SER A 862 3.87 -33.05 -14.13
C SER A 862 4.88 -34.05 -14.71
N ASN A 863 6.15 -33.67 -14.81
CA ASN A 863 7.22 -34.54 -15.33
C ASN A 863 7.81 -35.48 -14.27
N GLY A 864 7.30 -35.47 -13.04
CA GLY A 864 7.80 -36.31 -11.95
C GLY A 864 9.21 -35.93 -11.50
N THR A 865 9.85 -36.81 -10.72
CA THR A 865 11.17 -36.55 -10.14
C THR A 865 12.26 -36.54 -11.20
N TYR A 866 13.18 -35.58 -11.12
CA TYR A 866 14.35 -35.50 -11.98
C TYR A 866 15.28 -36.71 -11.80
N ASP A 867 15.71 -37.29 -12.91
CA ASP A 867 16.79 -38.28 -12.99
C ASP A 867 17.61 -37.97 -14.24
N GLY A 868 18.90 -37.67 -14.08
CA GLY A 868 19.76 -37.21 -15.18
C GLY A 868 19.92 -38.19 -16.35
N TYR A 869 19.57 -39.46 -16.17
CA TYR A 869 19.65 -40.50 -17.21
C TYR A 869 18.26 -40.95 -17.68
N ASN A 870 17.36 -41.22 -16.73
CA ASN A 870 16.07 -41.85 -17.01
C ASN A 870 14.94 -40.83 -17.19
N ASN A 871 15.08 -39.62 -16.64
CA ASN A 871 14.07 -38.57 -16.70
C ASN A 871 14.69 -37.16 -16.65
N PRO A 872 15.45 -36.76 -17.67
CA PRO A 872 16.18 -35.48 -17.66
C PRO A 872 15.26 -34.25 -17.71
N GLN A 873 14.00 -34.45 -18.11
CA GLN A 873 12.92 -33.44 -18.12
C GLN A 873 12.15 -33.38 -16.80
N GLY A 874 12.46 -34.23 -15.82
CA GLY A 874 11.84 -34.21 -14.51
C GLY A 874 12.29 -33.02 -13.65
N GLY A 875 11.63 -32.86 -12.52
CA GLY A 875 11.84 -31.77 -11.57
C GLY A 875 10.59 -30.92 -11.38
N PHE A 876 10.74 -29.87 -10.57
CA PHE A 876 9.67 -28.92 -10.25
C PHE A 876 9.89 -27.64 -11.05
N HIS A 877 9.20 -27.51 -12.18
CA HIS A 877 9.44 -26.47 -13.17
C HIS A 877 8.69 -25.18 -12.86
N LEU A 878 9.37 -24.05 -13.00
CA LEU A 878 8.79 -22.73 -12.80
C LEU A 878 8.15 -22.24 -14.11
N ARG A 879 6.82 -22.15 -14.13
CA ARG A 879 6.02 -21.68 -15.29
C ARG A 879 5.54 -20.26 -15.06
N LYS A 880 5.66 -19.38 -16.05
CA LYS A 880 5.24 -17.98 -15.88
C LYS A 880 3.74 -17.83 -16.03
N LEU A 881 3.18 -16.92 -15.24
CA LEU A 881 1.81 -16.42 -15.37
C LEU A 881 1.85 -14.95 -15.77
N GLU A 882 1.35 -14.67 -16.97
CA GLU A 882 1.10 -13.31 -17.39
C GLU A 882 -0.13 -12.77 -16.65
N LEU A 883 0.12 -11.84 -15.73
CA LEU A 883 -0.92 -11.16 -14.98
C LEU A 883 -1.14 -9.77 -15.57
N LYS A 884 -2.41 -9.46 -15.86
CA LYS A 884 -2.86 -8.14 -16.28
C LYS A 884 -4.19 -7.84 -15.61
N HIS A 885 -4.35 -6.60 -15.15
CA HIS A 885 -5.60 -6.15 -14.54
C HIS A 885 -6.79 -6.45 -15.45
N ASP A 886 -7.87 -6.97 -14.86
CA ASP A 886 -9.14 -7.32 -15.53
C ASP A 886 -9.02 -8.34 -16.68
N GLU A 887 -7.93 -9.11 -16.73
CA GLU A 887 -7.77 -10.26 -17.61
C GLU A 887 -7.60 -11.55 -16.77
N LYS A 888 -7.94 -12.69 -17.37
CA LYS A 888 -7.59 -13.99 -16.79
C LYS A 888 -6.07 -14.21 -16.95
N PRO A 889 -5.39 -14.79 -15.93
CA PRO A 889 -4.02 -15.23 -16.07
C PRO A 889 -3.82 -16.10 -17.32
N LYS A 890 -2.68 -15.92 -18.00
CA LYS A 890 -2.27 -16.75 -19.13
C LYS A 890 -0.91 -17.38 -18.83
N THR A 891 -0.78 -18.66 -19.13
CA THR A 891 0.51 -19.35 -19.06
C THR A 891 1.33 -19.00 -20.29
N ASP A 892 2.63 -18.78 -20.15
CA ASP A 892 3.52 -18.49 -21.28
C ASP A 892 3.85 -19.72 -22.15
N GLY A 893 3.50 -20.93 -21.71
CA GLY A 893 3.60 -22.17 -22.49
C GLY A 893 4.11 -23.36 -21.67
N LYS A 894 4.79 -24.31 -22.33
CA LYS A 894 5.50 -25.44 -21.70
C LYS A 894 6.98 -25.14 -21.39
N GLN A 895 7.37 -23.87 -21.45
CA GLN A 895 8.76 -23.47 -21.18
C GLN A 895 8.97 -23.21 -19.69
N SER A 896 10.20 -23.39 -19.24
CA SER A 896 10.62 -23.35 -17.85
C SER A 896 11.52 -22.15 -17.61
N TRP A 897 11.22 -21.36 -16.58
CA TRP A 897 12.07 -20.29 -16.08
C TRP A 897 13.12 -20.78 -15.08
N GLY A 898 13.29 -22.10 -14.98
CA GLY A 898 14.17 -22.78 -14.05
C GLY A 898 13.42 -23.85 -13.26
N ARG A 899 14.15 -24.68 -12.53
CA ARG A 899 13.60 -25.84 -11.82
C ARG A 899 14.20 -26.04 -10.45
N PHE A 900 13.41 -26.62 -9.55
CA PHE A 900 13.85 -27.10 -8.25
C PHE A 900 14.03 -28.62 -8.27
N ILE A 901 14.98 -29.11 -7.47
CA ILE A 901 15.30 -30.55 -7.39
C ILE A 901 14.44 -31.26 -6.35
N SER A 902 13.89 -30.52 -5.39
CA SER A 902 13.04 -31.04 -4.33
C SER A 902 11.72 -30.26 -4.27
N PRO A 903 10.65 -30.86 -3.69
CA PRO A 903 9.41 -30.15 -3.49
C PRO A 903 9.61 -28.99 -2.51
N LEU A 904 8.93 -27.87 -2.76
CA LEU A 904 9.01 -26.68 -1.90
C LEU A 904 7.79 -26.60 -0.99
N ASP A 905 8.01 -26.40 0.31
CA ASP A 905 6.92 -26.18 1.28
C ASP A 905 6.39 -24.73 1.22
N ARG A 906 7.25 -23.78 0.81
CA ARG A 906 6.92 -22.37 0.61
C ARG A 906 8.00 -21.74 -0.27
N PHE A 907 7.62 -20.76 -1.10
CA PHE A 907 8.57 -20.04 -1.94
C PHE A 907 8.08 -18.62 -2.24
N VAL A 908 9.02 -17.75 -2.61
CA VAL A 908 8.83 -16.31 -2.80
C VAL A 908 9.58 -15.82 -4.03
N VAL A 909 9.09 -14.74 -4.62
CA VAL A 909 9.81 -14.00 -5.66
C VAL A 909 10.58 -12.87 -4.99
N HIS A 910 11.85 -12.77 -5.32
CA HIS A 910 12.75 -11.74 -4.84
C HIS A 910 12.80 -10.56 -5.82
N PRO A 911 12.80 -9.29 -5.33
CA PRO A 911 12.84 -8.11 -6.20
C PRO A 911 14.04 -8.06 -7.16
N GLN A 912 15.14 -8.74 -6.84
CA GLN A 912 16.35 -8.83 -7.68
C GLN A 912 16.31 -9.95 -8.73
N GLY A 913 15.18 -10.63 -8.93
CA GLY A 913 15.02 -11.63 -9.99
C GLY A 913 15.43 -13.04 -9.57
N TYR A 914 15.16 -13.40 -8.32
CA TYR A 914 15.35 -14.76 -7.81
C TYR A 914 14.00 -15.35 -7.39
N VAL A 915 13.87 -16.66 -7.45
CA VAL A 915 12.81 -17.40 -6.78
C VAL A 915 13.45 -18.29 -5.73
N ILE A 916 12.97 -18.17 -4.50
CA ILE A 916 13.63 -18.77 -3.34
C ILE A 916 12.60 -19.62 -2.61
N GLY A 917 12.94 -20.88 -2.39
CA GLY A 917 12.09 -21.86 -1.74
C GLY A 917 12.70 -22.43 -0.48
N ILE A 918 11.86 -22.92 0.43
CA ILE A 918 12.27 -23.70 1.59
C ILE A 918 11.75 -25.13 1.47
N ASN A 919 12.54 -26.05 1.99
CA ASN A 919 12.11 -27.42 2.26
C ASN A 919 12.30 -27.74 3.74
N TYR A 920 11.19 -27.98 4.43
CA TYR A 920 11.11 -28.32 5.84
C TYR A 920 11.79 -29.65 6.15
N THR A 921 11.58 -30.67 5.30
CA THR A 921 12.02 -32.04 5.55
C THR A 921 13.54 -32.16 5.55
N ILE A 922 14.23 -31.43 4.66
CA ILE A 922 15.69 -31.50 4.53
C ILE A 922 16.40 -30.27 5.11
N ASN A 923 15.67 -29.34 5.74
CA ASN A 923 16.20 -28.10 6.32
C ASN A 923 17.04 -27.28 5.33
N LYS A 924 16.53 -27.10 4.10
CA LYS A 924 17.24 -26.38 3.03
C LYS A 924 16.49 -25.16 2.52
N LEU A 925 17.28 -24.17 2.12
CA LEU A 925 16.88 -23.10 1.22
C LEU A 925 17.29 -23.53 -0.20
N GLU A 926 16.46 -23.27 -1.20
CA GLU A 926 16.83 -23.43 -2.61
C GLU A 926 16.67 -22.09 -3.31
N ILE A 927 17.73 -21.60 -3.96
CA ILE A 927 17.81 -20.28 -4.58
C ILE A 927 17.94 -20.47 -6.10
N LEU A 928 16.93 -20.02 -6.84
CA LEU A 928 16.92 -20.01 -8.30
C LEU A 928 17.10 -18.56 -8.79
N GLN A 929 18.19 -18.29 -9.50
CA GLN A 929 18.31 -17.07 -10.28
C GLN A 929 17.49 -17.21 -11.57
N LEU A 930 16.59 -16.26 -11.83
CA LEU A 930 15.79 -16.30 -13.05
C LEU A 930 16.70 -16.05 -14.27
N PRO A 931 16.63 -16.90 -15.31
CA PRO A 931 17.36 -16.66 -16.55
C PRO A 931 16.75 -15.48 -17.32
N GLY A 932 17.51 -14.92 -18.26
CA GLY A 932 17.02 -13.82 -19.11
C GLY A 932 15.89 -14.23 -20.07
N ALA A 933 15.74 -15.53 -20.32
CA ALA A 933 14.69 -16.13 -21.15
C ALA A 933 14.40 -17.58 -20.67
N PRO A 934 13.18 -18.09 -20.86
CA PRO A 934 12.85 -19.46 -20.49
C PRO A 934 13.47 -20.48 -21.47
N SER A 935 13.61 -21.72 -21.02
CA SER A 935 14.12 -22.84 -21.80
C SER A 935 13.16 -24.05 -21.75
N ASP A 936 13.39 -25.04 -22.60
CA ASP A 936 12.66 -26.32 -22.48
C ASP A 936 13.07 -27.05 -21.19
N ASP A 937 12.20 -27.92 -20.66
CA ASP A 937 12.35 -28.56 -19.34
C ASP A 937 13.69 -29.27 -19.15
N GLU A 938 14.18 -29.94 -20.18
CA GLU A 938 15.47 -30.64 -20.17
C GLU A 938 16.65 -29.70 -19.87
N HIS A 939 16.57 -28.46 -20.36
CA HIS A 939 17.61 -27.43 -20.27
C HIS A 939 17.30 -26.36 -19.21
N ALA A 940 16.34 -26.60 -18.33
CA ALA A 940 15.99 -25.66 -17.27
C ALA A 940 17.14 -25.53 -16.25
N THR A 941 17.51 -24.28 -15.92
CA THR A 941 18.50 -23.96 -14.88
C THR A 941 18.03 -24.47 -13.53
N PHE A 942 18.92 -25.09 -12.76
CA PHE A 942 18.62 -25.60 -11.43
C PHE A 942 18.73 -24.52 -10.36
N ALA A 943 17.83 -24.58 -9.38
CA ALA A 943 18.01 -23.91 -8.11
C ALA A 943 19.24 -24.48 -7.37
N VAL A 944 19.98 -23.62 -6.68
CA VAL A 944 21.14 -24.02 -5.88
C VAL A 944 20.70 -24.16 -4.42
N PRO A 945 20.97 -25.29 -3.75
CA PRO A 945 20.69 -25.42 -2.33
C PRO A 945 21.64 -24.53 -1.52
N ALA A 946 21.08 -23.77 -0.59
CA ALA A 946 21.78 -22.87 0.33
C ALA A 946 21.39 -23.19 1.78
N SER A 947 22.25 -22.76 2.72
CA SER A 947 22.15 -23.06 4.15
C SER A 947 22.20 -24.57 4.48
N GLY A 948 22.27 -24.91 5.77
CA GLY A 948 22.26 -26.28 6.27
C GLY A 948 21.56 -26.37 7.63
N GLU A 949 21.31 -27.59 8.10
CA GLU A 949 20.61 -27.79 9.36
C GLU A 949 21.45 -27.33 10.57
N GLY A 950 20.87 -26.51 11.44
CA GLY A 950 21.50 -26.15 12.71
C GLY A 950 20.85 -24.99 13.47
N PHE A 951 21.48 -24.65 14.60
CA PHE A 951 20.98 -23.64 15.55
C PHE A 951 21.74 -22.30 15.49
N ARG A 952 22.88 -22.26 14.79
CA ARG A 952 23.73 -21.08 14.65
C ARG A 952 23.17 -20.11 13.61
N GLU A 953 23.67 -18.87 13.61
CA GLU A 953 23.37 -17.92 12.54
C GLU A 953 23.89 -18.48 11.20
N GLY A 954 23.15 -18.30 10.11
CA GLY A 954 23.44 -18.87 8.80
C GLY A 954 22.93 -20.31 8.60
N LEU A 955 22.61 -21.02 9.68
CA LEU A 955 21.96 -22.35 9.65
C LEU A 955 20.47 -22.24 9.97
N ILE A 956 19.70 -23.19 9.47
CA ILE A 956 18.23 -23.20 9.56
C ILE A 956 17.77 -24.51 10.21
N ASN A 957 16.75 -24.47 11.08
CA ASN A 957 16.10 -25.69 11.57
C ASN A 957 14.57 -25.57 11.61
N GLY A 958 13.89 -26.48 10.93
CA GLY A 958 12.44 -26.51 10.76
C GLY A 958 11.88 -25.27 10.06
N PRO A 959 12.33 -24.90 8.84
CA PRO A 959 11.81 -23.74 8.13
C PRO A 959 10.34 -23.95 7.74
N ARG A 960 9.45 -23.06 8.17
CA ARG A 960 7.99 -23.16 7.93
C ARG A 960 7.41 -22.07 7.06
N GLY A 961 8.05 -20.91 7.04
CA GLY A 961 7.62 -19.74 6.27
C GLY A 961 8.82 -18.99 5.74
N ILE A 962 8.63 -18.35 4.58
CA ILE A 962 9.63 -17.50 3.94
C ILE A 962 8.94 -16.22 3.46
N GLY A 963 9.60 -15.09 3.63
CA GLY A 963 9.14 -13.78 3.16
C GLY A 963 10.29 -12.97 2.59
N THR A 964 9.99 -12.02 1.70
CA THR A 964 10.97 -11.05 1.20
C THR A 964 10.54 -9.65 1.57
N SER A 965 11.50 -8.83 1.99
CA SER A 965 11.30 -7.39 2.11
C SER A 965 11.60 -6.68 0.79
N LEU A 966 11.06 -5.48 0.61
CA LEU A 966 11.34 -4.66 -0.58
C LEU A 966 12.81 -4.22 -0.67
N ASP A 967 13.53 -4.19 0.44
CA ASP A 967 14.98 -3.93 0.47
C ASP A 967 15.84 -5.17 0.17
N GLY A 968 15.22 -6.30 -0.19
CA GLY A 968 15.90 -7.48 -0.70
C GLY A 968 16.45 -8.43 0.37
N ARG A 969 15.89 -8.42 1.58
CA ARG A 969 16.20 -9.41 2.62
C ARG A 969 15.22 -10.56 2.56
N ILE A 970 15.70 -11.76 2.85
CA ILE A 970 14.92 -12.99 2.93
C ILE A 970 14.72 -13.33 4.40
N MET A 971 13.49 -13.43 4.85
CA MET A 971 13.17 -13.82 6.23
C MET A 971 12.70 -15.26 6.26
N ILE A 972 13.29 -16.07 7.13
CA ILE A 972 12.95 -17.47 7.35
C ILE A 972 12.37 -17.63 8.74
N LEU A 973 11.16 -18.19 8.81
CA LEU A 973 10.51 -18.60 10.04
C LEU A 973 10.97 -20.01 10.41
N GLU A 974 11.72 -20.12 11.49
CA GLU A 974 12.29 -21.37 11.99
C GLU A 974 11.46 -21.88 13.18
N SER A 975 10.69 -22.93 12.94
CA SER A 975 9.77 -23.49 13.93
C SER A 975 10.48 -24.24 15.05
N ILE A 976 11.60 -24.92 14.76
CA ILE A 976 12.36 -25.67 15.77
C ILE A 976 13.26 -24.73 16.57
N ASN A 977 13.88 -23.75 15.89
CA ASN A 977 14.69 -22.73 16.56
C ASN A 977 13.87 -21.62 17.23
N ASN A 978 12.55 -21.61 17.05
CA ASN A 978 11.62 -20.60 17.59
C ASN A 978 12.05 -19.15 17.30
N ARG A 979 12.50 -18.90 16.06
CA ARG A 979 13.04 -17.59 15.66
C ARG A 979 12.65 -17.24 14.23
N VAL A 980 12.83 -15.97 13.89
CA VAL A 980 12.90 -15.52 12.50
C VAL A 980 14.32 -15.04 12.23
N GLN A 981 14.91 -15.48 11.12
CA GLN A 981 16.27 -15.15 10.72
C GLN A 981 16.29 -14.54 9.31
N ALA A 982 17.11 -13.52 9.12
CA ALA A 982 17.27 -12.78 7.88
C ALA A 982 18.49 -13.29 7.10
N PHE A 983 18.34 -13.39 5.78
CA PHE A 983 19.36 -13.84 4.82
C PHE A 983 19.44 -12.91 3.61
N ASP A 984 20.58 -12.92 2.93
CA ASP A 984 20.75 -12.32 1.59
C ASP A 984 20.49 -13.36 0.48
N ILE A 985 20.52 -12.91 -0.77
CA ILE A 985 20.31 -13.75 -1.98
C ILE A 985 21.40 -14.82 -2.19
N HIS A 986 22.47 -14.82 -1.38
CA HIS A 986 23.52 -15.84 -1.41
C HIS A 986 23.38 -16.83 -0.25
N GLY A 987 22.37 -16.67 0.61
CA GLY A 987 22.13 -17.52 1.76
C GLY A 987 22.99 -17.17 2.98
N ASN A 988 23.57 -15.96 3.03
CA ASN A 988 24.31 -15.49 4.20
C ASN A 988 23.38 -14.76 5.18
N PRO A 989 23.57 -14.90 6.50
CA PRO A 989 22.75 -14.21 7.49
C PRO A 989 22.99 -12.68 7.47
N VAL A 990 21.91 -11.89 7.55
CA VAL A 990 21.95 -10.42 7.45
C VAL A 990 21.52 -9.77 8.77
N LYS A 991 22.44 -9.04 9.40
CA LYS A 991 22.18 -8.21 10.57
C LYS A 991 21.07 -7.18 10.31
N SER A 992 19.90 -7.41 10.92
CA SER A 992 18.66 -6.70 10.60
C SER A 992 17.90 -6.19 11.82
N PHE A 993 18.14 -6.75 13.00
CA PHE A 993 17.26 -6.60 14.17
C PHE A 993 17.95 -5.93 15.36
N GLY A 994 17.19 -5.19 16.15
CA GLY A 994 17.64 -4.35 17.28
C GLY A 994 17.29 -2.87 17.12
N GLN A 995 16.94 -2.20 18.23
CA GLN A 995 16.33 -0.85 18.20
C GLN A 995 17.26 0.28 17.73
N GLU A 996 18.59 0.13 17.83
CA GLU A 996 19.54 1.23 17.51
C GLU A 996 20.76 0.80 16.66
N SER A 997 21.13 -0.49 16.63
CA SER A 997 22.41 -0.94 16.06
C SER A 997 22.33 -2.10 15.05
N LYS A 998 21.12 -2.62 14.75
CA LYS A 998 20.90 -3.81 13.89
C LYS A 998 21.90 -4.95 14.18
N GLU A 999 22.13 -5.26 15.46
CA GLU A 999 23.20 -6.17 15.90
C GLU A 999 22.95 -7.66 15.67
N ARG A 1000 21.75 -8.07 15.23
CA ARG A 1000 21.40 -9.50 15.11
C ARG A 1000 20.82 -9.84 13.75
N SER A 1001 21.18 -11.00 13.23
CA SER A 1001 20.58 -11.57 12.01
C SER A 1001 19.26 -12.30 12.26
N TRP A 1002 18.88 -12.50 13.53
CA TRP A 1002 17.63 -13.14 13.94
C TRP A 1002 17.02 -12.47 15.17
N PHE A 1003 15.73 -12.72 15.41
CA PHE A 1003 15.04 -12.40 16.67
C PHE A 1003 14.19 -13.58 17.14
N PRO A 1004 14.04 -13.78 18.46
CA PRO A 1004 13.20 -14.84 19.01
C PRO A 1004 11.71 -14.51 18.86
N LEU A 1005 10.90 -15.54 18.63
CA LEU A 1005 9.45 -15.42 18.63
C LEU A 1005 8.92 -15.32 20.06
N VAL A 1006 7.75 -14.70 20.24
CA VAL A 1006 7.07 -14.60 21.54
C VAL A 1006 6.54 -15.98 21.95
N ASP A 1007 6.62 -16.28 23.25
CA ASP A 1007 6.21 -17.57 23.85
C ASP A 1007 6.95 -18.82 23.32
N PRO A 1008 8.30 -18.83 23.19
CA PRO A 1008 9.04 -19.92 22.55
C PRO A 1008 9.03 -21.25 23.36
N GLY A 1009 8.52 -21.24 24.59
CA GLY A 1009 8.44 -22.42 25.49
C GLY A 1009 7.03 -23.01 25.64
N ALA A 1010 5.99 -22.37 25.08
CA ALA A 1010 4.67 -22.99 24.98
C ALA A 1010 4.68 -23.94 23.78
N LYS A 1011 3.85 -24.99 23.77
CA LYS A 1011 3.63 -25.87 22.61
C LYS A 1011 3.02 -25.09 21.43
N THR A 1012 3.79 -24.18 20.83
CA THR A 1012 3.39 -23.28 19.76
C THR A 1012 3.85 -23.91 18.44
N ASN A 1013 2.91 -24.12 17.53
CA ASN A 1013 3.17 -24.62 16.20
C ASN A 1013 3.11 -23.44 15.22
N TYR A 1014 4.27 -23.08 14.67
CA TYR A 1014 4.38 -22.02 13.68
C TYR A 1014 4.00 -22.53 12.29
N LEU A 1015 3.17 -21.76 11.57
CA LEU A 1015 2.52 -22.19 10.34
C LEU A 1015 3.06 -21.49 9.09
N ASP A 1016 3.19 -20.17 9.15
CA ASP A 1016 3.58 -19.35 8.01
C ASP A 1016 4.10 -17.96 8.42
N LEU A 1017 4.82 -17.32 7.50
CA LEU A 1017 5.32 -15.97 7.63
C LEU A 1017 4.97 -15.14 6.39
N ALA A 1018 4.59 -13.89 6.59
CA ALA A 1018 4.43 -12.90 5.54
C ALA A 1018 5.08 -11.57 5.94
N MET A 1019 5.43 -10.75 4.96
CA MET A 1019 6.06 -9.46 5.18
C MET A 1019 5.29 -8.35 4.47
N GLU A 1020 5.27 -7.17 5.10
CA GLU A 1020 4.75 -5.95 4.49
C GLU A 1020 5.89 -5.06 3.98
N ALA A 1021 5.55 -4.14 3.06
CA ALA A 1021 6.46 -3.24 2.36
C ALA A 1021 7.42 -2.44 3.25
N LYS A 1022 7.03 -2.04 4.47
CA LYS A 1022 7.88 -1.30 5.42
C LYS A 1022 8.65 -2.20 6.37
N GLY A 1023 8.59 -3.52 6.18
CA GLY A 1023 9.35 -4.51 6.94
C GLY A 1023 8.64 -5.06 8.18
N TYR A 1024 7.34 -4.80 8.36
CA TYR A 1024 6.58 -5.49 9.42
C TYR A 1024 6.44 -6.97 9.08
N ILE A 1025 6.59 -7.83 10.09
CA ILE A 1025 6.64 -9.28 9.94
C ILE A 1025 5.41 -9.89 10.60
N TYR A 1026 4.68 -10.70 9.85
CA TYR A 1026 3.46 -11.37 10.28
C TYR A 1026 3.77 -12.85 10.44
N VAL A 1027 3.50 -13.40 11.63
CA VAL A 1027 3.75 -14.80 11.96
C VAL A 1027 2.43 -15.45 12.35
N LEU A 1028 2.02 -16.46 11.59
CA LEU A 1028 0.84 -17.27 11.89
C LEU A 1028 1.26 -18.48 12.72
N SER A 1029 0.54 -18.75 13.80
CA SER A 1029 0.79 -19.90 14.68
C SER A 1029 -0.48 -20.36 15.38
N TYR A 1030 -0.43 -21.54 16.02
CA TYR A 1030 -1.42 -21.94 17.01
C TYR A 1030 -0.74 -22.58 18.22
N THR A 1031 -1.44 -22.64 19.35
CA THR A 1031 -0.95 -23.34 20.54
C THR A 1031 -1.68 -24.65 20.80
N GLY A 1032 -1.00 -25.58 21.50
CA GLY A 1032 -1.58 -26.87 21.83
C GLY A 1032 -1.75 -27.73 20.58
N GLU A 1033 -2.95 -28.28 20.38
CA GLU A 1033 -3.27 -29.14 19.24
C GLU A 1033 -3.98 -28.39 18.09
N GLY A 1034 -4.31 -27.11 18.27
CA GLY A 1034 -5.04 -26.32 17.26
C GLY A 1034 -6.46 -26.81 17.03
N ALA A 1035 -7.14 -27.27 18.08
CA ALA A 1035 -8.49 -27.81 17.99
C ALA A 1035 -9.57 -26.72 18.09
N ASP A 1036 -9.26 -25.58 18.71
CA ASP A 1036 -10.15 -24.43 18.83
C ASP A 1036 -9.62 -23.28 17.95
N PRO A 1037 -10.46 -22.58 17.17
CA PRO A 1037 -10.06 -21.39 16.42
C PRO A 1037 -9.32 -20.35 17.28
N ASN A 1038 -9.63 -20.23 18.56
CA ASN A 1038 -8.98 -19.30 19.48
C ASN A 1038 -7.53 -19.69 19.84
N ASP A 1039 -7.11 -20.92 19.53
CA ASP A 1039 -5.72 -21.35 19.66
C ASP A 1039 -4.82 -20.64 18.66
N TYR A 1040 -5.38 -20.19 17.54
CA TYR A 1040 -4.68 -19.57 16.42
C TYR A 1040 -4.42 -18.09 16.65
N ARG A 1041 -3.23 -17.66 16.24
CA ARG A 1041 -2.64 -16.36 16.53
C ARG A 1041 -1.93 -15.83 15.29
N LEU A 1042 -2.19 -14.56 14.99
CA LEU A 1042 -1.42 -13.77 14.05
C LEU A 1042 -0.63 -12.73 14.84
N ASP A 1043 0.67 -12.95 14.96
CA ASP A 1043 1.60 -12.06 15.65
C ASP A 1043 2.27 -11.12 14.65
N ILE A 1044 2.30 -9.84 14.98
CA ILE A 1044 2.97 -8.82 14.18
C ILE A 1044 4.20 -8.34 14.94
N TYR A 1045 5.33 -8.31 14.25
CA TYR A 1045 6.59 -7.79 14.73
C TYR A 1045 6.96 -6.55 13.92
N LYS A 1046 7.59 -5.59 14.59
CA LYS A 1046 8.18 -4.42 13.94
C LYS A 1046 9.40 -4.84 13.11
N PRO A 1047 9.87 -3.97 12.19
CA PRO A 1047 11.06 -4.25 11.38
C PRO A 1047 12.34 -4.54 12.18
N ASP A 1048 12.41 -4.08 13.44
CA ASP A 1048 13.52 -4.34 14.37
C ASP A 1048 13.44 -5.70 15.07
N GLY A 1049 12.40 -6.50 14.80
CA GLY A 1049 12.15 -7.81 15.42
C GLY A 1049 11.40 -7.74 16.77
N SER A 1050 11.05 -6.54 17.26
CA SER A 1050 10.26 -6.41 18.49
C SER A 1050 8.79 -6.73 18.24
N PHE A 1051 8.17 -7.46 19.17
CA PHE A 1051 6.74 -7.79 19.10
C PHE A 1051 5.88 -6.51 19.17
N LEU A 1052 4.86 -6.43 18.33
CA LEU A 1052 3.93 -5.32 18.28
C LEU A 1052 2.57 -5.69 18.86
N VAL A 1053 1.89 -6.68 18.28
CA VAL A 1053 0.50 -7.01 18.59
C VAL A 1053 0.16 -8.42 18.15
N ARG A 1054 -0.85 -9.03 18.80
CA ARG A 1054 -1.38 -10.36 18.51
C ARG A 1054 -2.87 -10.28 18.20
N THR A 1055 -3.27 -10.85 17.08
CA THR A 1055 -4.69 -11.11 16.75
C THR A 1055 -4.98 -12.59 17.01
N LYS A 1056 -6.08 -12.90 17.72
CA LYS A 1056 -6.52 -14.28 17.99
C LYS A 1056 -7.65 -14.69 17.04
N GLY A 1057 -7.83 -15.99 16.83
CA GLY A 1057 -8.98 -16.49 16.05
C GLY A 1057 -8.73 -16.58 14.53
N VAL A 1058 -7.48 -16.38 14.08
CA VAL A 1058 -7.12 -16.47 12.66
C VAL A 1058 -6.83 -17.94 12.31
N ALA A 1059 -7.88 -18.76 12.30
CA ALA A 1059 -7.81 -20.20 12.04
C ALA A 1059 -7.54 -20.51 10.55
N ALA A 1060 -6.28 -20.35 10.15
CA ALA A 1060 -5.81 -20.51 8.78
C ALA A 1060 -4.50 -21.30 8.74
N SER A 1061 -4.18 -21.82 7.55
CA SER A 1061 -2.94 -22.57 7.29
C SER A 1061 -1.80 -21.67 6.81
N LYS A 1062 -2.10 -20.73 5.92
CA LYS A 1062 -1.13 -19.84 5.26
C LYS A 1062 -1.68 -18.42 5.16
N ILE A 1063 -0.78 -17.44 5.07
CA ILE A 1063 -1.13 -16.02 4.93
C ILE A 1063 -0.28 -15.32 3.88
N THR A 1064 -0.82 -14.23 3.34
CA THR A 1064 -0.07 -13.25 2.55
C THR A 1064 -0.59 -11.85 2.85
N VAL A 1065 0.25 -10.84 2.64
CA VAL A 1065 -0.04 -9.44 2.99
C VAL A 1065 0.14 -8.57 1.76
N ASP A 1066 -0.83 -7.71 1.48
CA ASP A 1066 -0.73 -6.72 0.39
C ASP A 1066 0.00 -5.44 0.83
N LEU A 1067 0.29 -4.52 -0.10
CA LEU A 1067 1.06 -3.30 0.23
C LEU A 1067 0.24 -2.28 1.06
N ILE A 1068 -1.07 -2.51 1.24
CA ILE A 1068 -1.95 -1.69 2.08
C ILE A 1068 -2.29 -2.36 3.42
N ARG A 1069 -1.58 -3.45 3.77
CA ARG A 1069 -1.63 -4.18 5.06
C ARG A 1069 -2.86 -5.04 5.26
N ASN A 1070 -3.60 -5.37 4.22
CA ASN A 1070 -4.62 -6.40 4.33
C ASN A 1070 -3.94 -7.78 4.37
N VAL A 1071 -4.49 -8.68 5.19
CA VAL A 1071 -4.02 -10.06 5.31
C VAL A 1071 -5.02 -10.97 4.61
N PHE A 1072 -4.56 -11.70 3.59
CA PHE A 1072 -5.32 -12.79 2.99
C PHE A 1072 -4.91 -14.10 3.68
N ALA A 1073 -5.89 -14.88 4.12
CA ALA A 1073 -5.69 -16.11 4.85
C ALA A 1073 -6.29 -17.31 4.11
N LEU A 1074 -5.52 -18.39 3.98
CA LEU A 1074 -5.96 -19.67 3.41
C LEU A 1074 -6.57 -20.52 4.53
N ASN A 1075 -7.89 -20.64 4.56
CA ASN A 1075 -8.62 -21.22 5.68
C ASN A 1075 -8.63 -22.75 5.63
N TYR A 1076 -8.95 -23.39 6.77
CA TYR A 1076 -9.26 -24.83 6.82
C TYR A 1076 -10.70 -25.15 6.40
N GLU A 1077 -11.54 -24.15 6.17
CA GLU A 1077 -12.92 -24.33 5.74
C GLU A 1077 -12.96 -24.80 4.28
N THR A 1078 -13.53 -25.98 4.05
CA THR A 1078 -13.82 -26.50 2.72
C THR A 1078 -15.10 -25.85 2.18
N ILE A 1079 -15.03 -25.33 0.96
CA ILE A 1079 -16.17 -24.90 0.13
C ILE A 1079 -16.17 -25.71 -1.17
N TYR A 1080 -17.29 -25.66 -1.90
CA TYR A 1080 -17.48 -26.46 -3.12
C TYR A 1080 -17.75 -25.56 -4.31
N ALA A 1081 -16.91 -25.70 -5.34
CA ALA A 1081 -17.11 -25.08 -6.64
C ALA A 1081 -18.23 -25.80 -7.43
N PRO A 1082 -18.74 -25.22 -8.55
CA PRO A 1082 -19.61 -25.96 -9.47
C PRO A 1082 -19.00 -27.30 -9.83
N SER A 1083 -19.83 -28.33 -10.02
CA SER A 1083 -19.46 -29.75 -10.19
C SER A 1083 -19.03 -30.51 -8.91
N GLY A 1084 -19.02 -29.86 -7.73
CA GLY A 1084 -18.71 -30.53 -6.46
C GLY A 1084 -17.22 -30.55 -6.10
N ARG A 1085 -16.37 -29.88 -6.89
CA ARG A 1085 -14.93 -29.80 -6.65
C ARG A 1085 -14.63 -29.10 -5.31
N PRO A 1086 -13.91 -29.76 -4.37
CA PRO A 1086 -13.59 -29.18 -3.07
C PRO A 1086 -12.43 -28.19 -3.18
N GLU A 1087 -12.57 -27.04 -2.52
CA GLU A 1087 -11.55 -26.01 -2.45
C GLU A 1087 -11.55 -25.33 -1.07
N PRO A 1088 -10.43 -24.73 -0.63
CA PRO A 1088 -10.40 -24.02 0.64
C PRO A 1088 -10.99 -22.62 0.47
N SER A 1089 -11.70 -22.11 1.47
CA SER A 1089 -12.09 -20.70 1.48
C SER A 1089 -10.89 -19.80 1.76
N ILE A 1090 -10.94 -18.59 1.22
CA ILE A 1090 -9.96 -17.52 1.50
C ILE A 1090 -10.67 -16.41 2.25
N SER A 1091 -10.05 -15.94 3.33
CA SER A 1091 -10.54 -14.80 4.10
C SER A 1091 -9.67 -13.56 3.89
N LEU A 1092 -10.31 -12.40 3.89
CA LEU A 1092 -9.65 -11.10 3.97
C LEU A 1092 -9.81 -10.55 5.40
N TRP A 1093 -8.68 -10.23 6.02
CA TRP A 1093 -8.58 -9.59 7.32
C TRP A 1093 -7.97 -8.21 7.14
N ILE A 1094 -8.53 -7.21 7.81
CA ILE A 1094 -8.12 -5.81 7.69
C ILE A 1094 -7.61 -5.30 9.06
N PRO A 1095 -6.59 -4.43 9.08
CA PRO A 1095 -6.19 -3.76 10.32
C PRO A 1095 -7.29 -2.80 10.78
N PRO A 1096 -7.42 -2.52 12.10
CA PRO A 1096 -8.44 -1.61 12.58
C PRO A 1096 -8.09 -0.17 12.17
N ALA A 1097 -9.12 0.64 11.99
CA ALA A 1097 -8.93 2.06 11.71
C ALA A 1097 -8.22 2.75 12.90
N PRO A 1098 -7.21 3.61 12.65
CA PRO A 1098 -6.54 4.38 13.70
C PRO A 1098 -7.52 5.24 14.48
N LYS A 1099 -7.21 5.51 15.75
CA LYS A 1099 -7.97 6.49 16.54
C LYS A 1099 -7.90 7.85 15.83
N PRO A 1100 -9.02 8.58 15.68
CA PRO A 1100 -9.00 9.94 15.15
C PRO A 1100 -8.06 10.80 16.00
N SER A 1101 -7.19 11.56 15.34
CA SER A 1101 -6.32 12.55 15.98
C SER A 1101 -7.12 13.73 16.52
#